data_AF-A0AAW4WPW5-F1
#
_entry.id   AF-A0AAW4WPW5-F1
#
_cell.length_a   1.000
_cell.length_b   1.000
_cell.length_c   1.000
_cell.angle_alpha   90.00
_cell.angle_beta   90.00
_cell.angle_gamma   90.00
#
_symmetry.space_group_name_H-M   'P 1'
#
loop_
_entity.id
_entity.type
_entity.pdbx_description
1 polymer ?
#
loop_
_entity_poly.entity_id
_entity_poly.type
_entity_poly.pdbx_seq_one_letter_code
_entity_poly.pdbx_strand_id
1 'polypeptide(L)'
;MLKKACKKIFASILIMAMICGIFPNLGDSQEQVKASSIPKYVVVLDAGHDASHAGAQNRSNGYREEVLTYKIASYCKQELEKHDGVKVYMVRNSYSCPFGGGSVKSTECNSKRVEFSKNVKADLYISFHLNSSGPSARGVSVYYPNMNYKSEIGRNGEVLAKDIIKRLKALGIPQQGRGTLIRNSENNTRYPDGSLADYLAVIKGNKYNNIPAVLIEHCFISNASDCEQFLSSEEKLRTLGVADANGIMDYLGLNNLKQASDGNWYFYKNGSVDYSYTGLALYSGNWWYVKNGKIDFNANTLAYFKGNWWYVRNGRADFNATTLAYYNKIWWYVKDGQVDFNANTLAYYNNNWWYVRNGQVDFNANTLAYYNNKWWYVRNGQVDFNANTLGYYNNKWWYVRNGAVDFSFDGIARYGSGDWYVHNGVVDFNYNGLYRVSNLTQSMSDGQTVTFDGWYSFVNGKVDKHYSDFIYDGKEWKPVTNENVSSTYNGFAENGENNWFVINGNVKSDFTGLVTDKDNITRYVENGKASNITGVKELSCQEYNLTTGNTQEVNGTYHFTNGCLDRTYTGIVEEKNILTYWENGQLNKDINKLVKYKNELYYFENGKCDKTFKGVVQDDTGSWYINNGKVDYSFSGMALCNKNKWWYCIKNGKLDSSVNRLEYMYGRWWYVHNGVIDFQENTLVQNNKGWWYVNNGMVDFSFNGISKTDHGEWYIKNGNVDFNYSGMALCTSDQNYNGKTYFHKDWWYCIKNGSFDARADRLEYLYGRWWYVHNGVIDFQENTLVQNNMGWWYVNNGMVDFNYNGNFKYKNWTYAIKNGHVEF
;
A
#
# COMPACT_ATOMS: atom_id res chain seq x y z
N MET A 1 -13.70 7.68 48.61
CA MET A 1 -14.02 7.61 47.17
C MET A 1 -12.86 6.90 46.46
N LEU A 2 -12.97 5.59 46.25
CA LEU A 2 -13.51 4.94 45.05
C LEU A 2 -12.56 5.03 43.84
N LYS A 3 -11.90 3.89 43.59
CA LYS A 3 -11.38 3.36 42.32
C LYS A 3 -11.24 4.35 41.16
N LYS A 4 -10.00 4.65 40.75
CA LYS A 4 -9.46 4.35 39.41
C LYS A 4 -8.04 4.90 39.25
N ALA A 5 -7.30 4.21 38.38
CA ALA A 5 -6.07 4.62 37.69
C ALA A 5 -4.74 4.53 38.47
N CYS A 6 -4.12 3.35 38.40
CA CYS A 6 -2.71 3.22 38.01
C CYS A 6 -2.33 1.74 37.80
N LYS A 7 -2.04 1.33 36.56
CA LYS A 7 -0.81 0.59 36.19
C LYS A 7 -0.78 0.25 34.69
N LYS A 8 0.29 0.73 34.05
CA LYS A 8 0.84 0.25 32.78
C LYS A 8 1.55 -1.09 32.97
N ILE A 9 1.70 -1.83 31.87
CA ILE A 9 2.65 -2.94 31.59
C ILE A 9 2.25 -4.33 32.11
N PHE A 10 1.62 -5.14 31.25
CA PHE A 10 2.10 -6.45 30.75
C PHE A 10 1.01 -7.12 29.87
N ALA A 11 1.46 -7.90 28.88
CA ALA A 11 0.71 -8.86 28.07
C ALA A 11 0.03 -8.37 26.77
N SER A 12 0.88 -8.02 25.80
CA SER A 12 0.61 -7.97 24.36
C SER A 12 0.49 -9.37 23.71
N ILE A 13 -0.16 -10.33 24.38
CA ILE A 13 -0.42 -11.68 23.84
C ILE A 13 -1.87 -12.02 24.15
N LEU A 14 -2.82 -11.48 23.37
CA LEU A 14 -4.14 -12.07 23.07
C LEU A 14 -4.98 -11.10 22.19
N ILE A 15 -4.43 -10.63 21.07
CA ILE A 15 -5.22 -9.95 20.03
C ILE A 15 -4.97 -10.70 18.70
N MET A 16 -5.42 -11.96 18.66
CA MET A 16 -5.60 -12.72 17.41
C MET A 16 -6.61 -13.86 17.56
N ALA A 17 -7.61 -13.68 18.43
CA ALA A 17 -8.70 -14.62 18.62
C ALA A 17 -9.97 -13.91 19.12
N MET A 18 -10.46 -12.93 18.36
CA MET A 18 -11.84 -12.40 18.52
C MET A 18 -12.22 -11.43 17.36
N ILE A 19 -12.06 -11.88 16.11
CA ILE A 19 -12.82 -11.34 14.96
C ILE A 19 -13.37 -12.54 14.17
N CYS A 20 -14.20 -13.32 14.85
CA CYS A 20 -15.12 -14.29 14.26
C CYS A 20 -16.37 -14.22 15.12
N GLY A 21 -17.39 -13.53 14.63
CA GLY A 21 -18.68 -13.46 15.30
C GLY A 21 -19.34 -12.11 15.13
N ILE A 22 -20.48 -12.15 14.44
CA ILE A 22 -21.53 -11.12 14.37
C ILE A 22 -21.32 -10.08 13.26
N PHE A 23 -21.85 -10.40 12.07
CA PHE A 23 -22.47 -9.39 11.21
C PHE A 23 -24.00 -9.63 11.15
N PRO A 24 -24.79 -8.55 11.07
CA PRO A 24 -26.22 -8.53 11.31
C PRO A 24 -27.03 -8.88 10.06
N ASN A 25 -28.22 -9.38 10.33
CA ASN A 25 -29.30 -9.67 9.39
C ASN A 25 -29.74 -8.36 8.68
N LEU A 26 -29.41 -8.22 7.40
CA LEU A 26 -29.99 -7.22 6.49
C LEU A 26 -30.35 -7.95 5.20
N GLY A 27 -31.62 -7.84 4.85
CA GLY A 27 -32.31 -8.69 3.88
C GLY A 27 -31.73 -8.61 2.48
N ASP A 28 -31.46 -9.79 1.92
CA ASP A 28 -31.44 -9.97 0.48
C ASP A 28 -32.82 -10.44 0.03
N SER A 29 -33.34 -9.72 -0.96
CA SER A 29 -34.54 -10.01 -1.72
C SER A 29 -34.62 -11.49 -2.11
N GLN A 30 -35.78 -12.09 -1.90
CA GLN A 30 -36.13 -13.36 -2.51
C GLN A 30 -36.08 -13.24 -4.04
N GLU A 31 -34.93 -13.51 -4.65
CA GLU A 31 -34.95 -14.27 -5.90
C GLU A 31 -35.20 -15.72 -5.52
N GLN A 32 -36.49 -16.07 -5.44
CA GLN A 32 -36.90 -17.45 -5.67
C GLN A 32 -36.42 -17.81 -7.09
N VAL A 33 -35.23 -18.42 -7.18
CA VAL A 33 -34.98 -19.34 -8.28
C VAL A 33 -36.05 -20.42 -8.14
N LYS A 34 -37.12 -20.27 -8.93
CA LYS A 34 -38.06 -21.36 -9.17
C LYS A 34 -37.22 -22.53 -9.62
N ALA A 35 -36.98 -23.49 -8.72
CA ALA A 35 -36.62 -24.83 -9.13
C ALA A 35 -37.68 -25.22 -10.16
N SER A 36 -37.29 -25.34 -11.42
CA SER A 36 -38.20 -25.81 -12.45
C SER A 36 -38.70 -27.16 -11.95
N SER A 37 -39.98 -27.24 -11.58
CA SER A 37 -40.67 -28.49 -11.33
C SER A 37 -40.77 -29.19 -12.69
N ILE A 38 -39.68 -29.81 -13.13
CA ILE A 38 -39.67 -30.66 -14.31
C ILE A 38 -40.54 -31.85 -13.93
N PRO A 39 -41.66 -32.12 -14.63
CA PRO A 39 -42.31 -33.40 -14.48
C PRO A 39 -41.31 -34.48 -14.86
N LYS A 40 -41.01 -35.37 -13.91
CA LYS A 40 -39.95 -36.37 -14.02
C LYS A 40 -40.29 -37.49 -15.01
N TYR A 41 -41.58 -37.64 -15.35
CA TYR A 41 -42.08 -38.54 -16.39
C TYR A 41 -43.21 -37.89 -17.17
N VAL A 42 -43.15 -37.94 -18.50
CA VAL A 42 -44.23 -37.55 -19.41
C VAL A 42 -44.91 -38.82 -19.96
N VAL A 43 -46.13 -39.09 -19.52
CA VAL A 43 -46.91 -40.26 -19.95
C VAL A 43 -47.98 -39.82 -20.93
N VAL A 44 -48.03 -40.45 -22.10
CA VAL A 44 -49.09 -40.24 -23.09
C VAL A 44 -50.09 -41.37 -23.03
N LEU A 45 -51.35 -41.03 -22.80
CA LEU A 45 -52.48 -41.95 -22.85
C LEU A 45 -53.27 -41.71 -24.13
N ASP A 46 -53.34 -42.74 -24.96
CA ASP A 46 -54.07 -42.75 -26.22
C ASP A 46 -55.36 -43.53 -26.06
N ALA A 47 -56.46 -42.82 -25.83
CA ALA A 47 -57.78 -43.42 -25.92
C ALA A 47 -58.06 -43.81 -27.38
N GLY A 48 -58.00 -45.12 -27.66
CA GLY A 48 -58.18 -45.68 -29.00
C GLY A 48 -59.48 -45.23 -29.64
N HIS A 49 -59.47 -45.13 -30.97
CA HIS A 49 -60.60 -44.67 -31.78
C HIS A 49 -61.06 -43.23 -31.46
N ASP A 50 -62.08 -42.77 -32.17
CA ASP A 50 -62.77 -41.49 -31.95
C ASP A 50 -64.13 -41.51 -32.67
N ALA A 51 -64.91 -40.43 -32.56
CA ALA A 51 -66.24 -40.34 -33.16
C ALA A 51 -66.25 -40.42 -34.71
N SER A 52 -65.13 -40.12 -35.38
CA SER A 52 -65.00 -40.21 -36.84
C SER A 52 -64.42 -41.55 -37.30
N HIS A 53 -63.54 -42.15 -36.48
CA HIS A 53 -62.91 -43.44 -36.72
C HIS A 53 -63.33 -44.44 -35.63
N ALA A 54 -64.63 -44.73 -35.58
CA ALA A 54 -65.21 -45.55 -34.52
C ALA A 54 -64.61 -46.97 -34.50
N GLY A 55 -64.47 -47.51 -33.29
CA GLY A 55 -63.97 -48.86 -33.06
C GLY A 55 -65.10 -49.89 -33.10
N ALA A 56 -64.88 -51.02 -32.44
CA ALA A 56 -65.89 -52.04 -32.27
C ALA A 56 -67.12 -51.51 -31.50
N GLN A 57 -68.29 -52.02 -31.87
CA GLN A 57 -69.56 -51.61 -31.28
C GLN A 57 -70.42 -52.83 -30.99
N ASN A 58 -70.97 -52.88 -29.77
CA ASN A 58 -72.04 -53.81 -29.43
C ASN A 58 -73.35 -53.04 -29.42
N ARG A 59 -74.04 -53.05 -30.56
CA ARG A 59 -75.25 -52.24 -30.80
C ARG A 59 -76.44 -52.66 -29.93
N SER A 60 -76.47 -53.92 -29.49
CA SER A 60 -77.57 -54.44 -28.65
C SER A 60 -77.58 -53.82 -27.25
N ASN A 61 -76.41 -53.48 -26.71
CA ASN A 61 -76.27 -52.97 -25.34
C ASN A 61 -75.63 -51.56 -25.27
N GLY A 62 -75.44 -50.90 -26.42
CA GLY A 62 -74.95 -49.52 -26.51
C GLY A 62 -73.46 -49.31 -26.24
N TYR A 63 -72.67 -50.38 -26.11
CA TYR A 63 -71.22 -50.26 -25.88
C TYR A 63 -70.50 -49.81 -27.16
N ARG A 64 -69.74 -48.72 -27.04
CA ARG A 64 -68.95 -48.12 -28.11
C ARG A 64 -67.50 -48.00 -27.65
N GLU A 65 -66.59 -48.64 -28.38
CA GLU A 65 -65.18 -48.70 -27.98
C GLU A 65 -64.59 -47.30 -27.73
N GLU A 66 -64.79 -46.35 -28.63
CA GLU A 66 -64.24 -44.99 -28.52
C GLU A 66 -64.75 -44.20 -27.30
N VAL A 67 -65.92 -44.57 -26.77
CA VAL A 67 -66.49 -43.96 -25.57
C VAL A 67 -65.88 -44.60 -24.33
N LEU A 68 -65.79 -45.92 -24.30
CA LEU A 68 -65.28 -46.68 -23.16
C LEU A 68 -63.77 -46.47 -22.98
N THR A 69 -62.99 -46.52 -24.05
CA THR A 69 -61.53 -46.29 -24.01
C THR A 69 -61.21 -44.88 -23.53
N TYR A 70 -62.01 -43.89 -23.89
CA TYR A 70 -61.88 -42.52 -23.39
C TYR A 70 -62.08 -42.44 -21.88
N LYS A 71 -63.13 -43.11 -21.36
CA LYS A 71 -63.43 -43.12 -19.92
C LYS A 71 -62.32 -43.83 -19.14
N ILE A 72 -61.92 -45.03 -19.57
CA ILE A 72 -60.86 -45.81 -18.93
C ILE A 72 -59.54 -45.01 -18.91
N ALA A 73 -59.12 -44.45 -20.05
CA ALA A 73 -57.91 -43.64 -20.13
C ALA A 73 -58.00 -42.35 -19.28
N SER A 74 -59.19 -41.73 -19.19
CA SER A 74 -59.41 -40.55 -18.33
C SER A 74 -59.27 -40.89 -16.85
N TYR A 75 -59.77 -42.05 -16.40
CA TYR A 75 -59.59 -42.51 -15.04
C TYR A 75 -58.13 -42.91 -14.76
N CYS A 76 -57.45 -43.52 -15.72
CA CYS A 76 -56.02 -43.77 -15.64
C CYS A 76 -55.23 -42.46 -15.46
N LYS A 77 -55.56 -41.42 -16.23
CA LYS A 77 -54.98 -40.06 -16.08
C LYS A 77 -55.21 -39.51 -14.67
N GLN A 78 -56.45 -39.54 -14.18
CA GLN A 78 -56.79 -39.01 -12.85
C GLN A 78 -55.99 -39.69 -11.74
N GLU A 79 -55.76 -41.00 -11.86
CA GLU A 79 -54.97 -41.74 -10.86
C GLU A 79 -53.48 -41.41 -10.95
N LEU A 80 -52.91 -41.39 -12.17
CA LEU A 80 -51.49 -41.06 -12.38
C LEU A 80 -51.15 -39.64 -11.94
N GLU A 81 -52.04 -38.67 -12.15
CA GLU A 81 -51.81 -37.26 -11.78
C GLU A 81 -51.91 -36.99 -10.28
N LYS A 82 -52.25 -37.99 -9.44
CA LYS A 82 -52.10 -37.89 -7.98
C LYS A 82 -50.64 -37.90 -7.53
N HIS A 83 -49.71 -38.29 -8.41
CA HIS A 83 -48.29 -38.43 -8.08
C HIS A 83 -47.47 -37.24 -8.60
N ASP A 84 -46.91 -36.48 -7.67
CA ASP A 84 -45.97 -35.39 -7.98
C ASP A 84 -44.80 -35.93 -8.81
N GLY A 85 -44.63 -35.39 -10.02
CA GLY A 85 -43.58 -35.78 -10.96
C GLY A 85 -44.06 -36.61 -12.17
N VAL A 86 -45.34 -36.93 -12.30
CA VAL A 86 -45.91 -37.50 -13.54
C VAL A 86 -46.77 -36.46 -14.25
N LYS A 87 -46.44 -36.16 -15.51
CA LYS A 87 -47.27 -35.33 -16.39
C LYS A 87 -47.98 -36.22 -17.39
N VAL A 88 -49.31 -36.20 -17.38
CA VAL A 88 -50.12 -37.01 -18.30
C VAL A 88 -50.69 -36.16 -19.42
N TYR A 89 -50.40 -36.54 -20.66
CA TYR A 89 -51.07 -36.01 -21.84
C TYR A 89 -52.04 -37.04 -22.40
N MET A 90 -53.27 -36.63 -22.66
CA MET A 90 -54.20 -37.43 -23.45
C MET A 90 -54.07 -37.03 -24.92
N VAL A 91 -53.99 -38.02 -25.80
CA VAL A 91 -54.00 -37.78 -27.26
C VAL A 91 -55.29 -37.07 -27.71
N ARG A 92 -56.41 -37.34 -27.02
CA ARG A 92 -57.68 -36.61 -27.17
C ARG A 92 -58.33 -36.33 -25.82
N ASN A 93 -58.90 -35.15 -25.67
CA ASN A 93 -59.63 -34.69 -24.47
C ASN A 93 -61.15 -34.63 -24.68
N SER A 94 -61.66 -35.31 -25.72
CA SER A 94 -63.09 -35.46 -25.99
C SER A 94 -63.34 -36.72 -26.83
N TYR A 95 -64.61 -36.97 -27.18
CA TYR A 95 -64.98 -38.03 -28.14
C TYR A 95 -64.63 -37.69 -29.58
N SER A 96 -64.40 -36.41 -29.91
CA SER A 96 -64.06 -35.98 -31.26
C SER A 96 -62.65 -36.40 -31.65
N CYS A 97 -62.43 -36.61 -32.96
CA CYS A 97 -61.10 -36.84 -33.49
C CYS A 97 -60.21 -35.60 -33.26
N PRO A 98 -59.03 -35.74 -32.64
CA PRO A 98 -58.12 -34.61 -32.42
C PRO A 98 -57.39 -34.17 -33.69
N PHE A 99 -57.44 -34.95 -34.78
CA PHE A 99 -56.52 -34.83 -35.91
C PHE A 99 -57.19 -34.80 -37.29
N GLY A 100 -58.29 -34.04 -37.43
CA GLY A 100 -58.92 -33.77 -38.73
C GLY A 100 -60.23 -34.53 -39.01
N GLY A 101 -60.68 -35.39 -38.07
CA GLY A 101 -61.97 -36.08 -38.18
C GLY A 101 -62.08 -36.96 -39.41
N GLY A 102 -63.27 -37.04 -39.99
CA GLY A 102 -63.51 -37.82 -41.22
C GLY A 102 -62.75 -37.32 -42.46
N SER A 103 -62.03 -36.20 -42.37
CA SER A 103 -61.22 -35.66 -43.48
C SER A 103 -59.87 -36.36 -43.63
N VAL A 104 -59.45 -37.16 -42.65
CA VAL A 104 -58.19 -37.94 -42.70
C VAL A 104 -58.48 -39.43 -42.65
N LYS A 105 -57.57 -40.25 -43.17
CA LYS A 105 -57.67 -41.71 -43.01
C LYS A 105 -57.21 -42.13 -41.61
N SER A 106 -57.68 -43.27 -41.13
CA SER A 106 -57.23 -43.85 -39.85
C SER A 106 -55.71 -44.03 -39.77
N THR A 107 -55.05 -44.35 -40.89
CA THR A 107 -53.58 -44.44 -40.98
C THR A 107 -52.89 -43.11 -40.71
N GLU A 108 -53.41 -42.02 -41.28
CA GLU A 108 -52.88 -40.68 -41.06
C GLU A 108 -53.17 -40.20 -39.63
N CYS A 109 -54.37 -40.48 -39.12
CA CYS A 109 -54.72 -40.19 -37.74
C CYS A 109 -53.75 -40.88 -36.78
N ASN A 110 -53.46 -42.18 -36.96
CA ASN A 110 -52.52 -42.92 -36.11
C ASN A 110 -51.09 -42.36 -36.17
N SER A 111 -50.62 -41.92 -37.35
CA SER A 111 -49.34 -41.22 -37.46
C SER A 111 -49.30 -39.93 -36.64
N LYS A 112 -50.38 -39.14 -36.63
CA LYS A 112 -50.49 -37.92 -35.81
C LYS A 112 -50.56 -38.21 -34.30
N ARG A 113 -51.13 -39.36 -33.89
CA ARG A 113 -51.08 -39.82 -32.48
C ARG A 113 -49.64 -40.11 -32.02
N VAL A 114 -48.81 -40.71 -32.88
CA VAL A 114 -47.37 -40.92 -32.64
C VAL A 114 -46.58 -39.61 -32.67
N GLU A 115 -46.94 -38.71 -33.58
CA GLU A 115 -46.29 -37.39 -33.66
C GLU A 115 -46.54 -36.58 -32.39
N PHE A 116 -47.77 -36.63 -31.87
CA PHE A 116 -48.13 -36.00 -30.61
C PHE A 116 -47.24 -36.47 -29.46
N SER A 117 -47.02 -37.78 -29.30
CA SER A 117 -46.17 -38.30 -28.22
C SER A 117 -44.70 -37.90 -28.35
N LYS A 118 -44.18 -37.87 -29.58
CA LYS A 118 -42.84 -37.33 -29.87
C LYS A 118 -42.75 -35.85 -29.48
N ASN A 119 -43.73 -35.04 -29.87
CA ASN A 119 -43.71 -33.59 -29.69
C ASN A 119 -43.81 -33.17 -28.22
N VAL A 120 -44.56 -33.91 -27.41
CA VAL A 120 -44.60 -33.69 -25.95
C VAL A 120 -43.42 -34.34 -25.22
N LYS A 121 -42.49 -34.99 -25.95
CA LYS A 121 -41.32 -35.69 -25.41
C LYS A 121 -41.72 -36.78 -24.39
N ALA A 122 -42.67 -37.63 -24.78
CA ALA A 122 -43.18 -38.68 -23.91
C ALA A 122 -42.09 -39.69 -23.51
N ASP A 123 -42.09 -40.07 -22.24
CA ASP A 123 -41.33 -41.20 -21.71
C ASP A 123 -42.06 -42.53 -21.94
N LEU A 124 -43.40 -42.52 -21.97
CA LEU A 124 -44.24 -43.71 -22.21
C LEU A 124 -45.47 -43.39 -23.05
N TYR A 125 -45.90 -44.38 -23.84
CA TYR A 125 -47.14 -44.33 -24.62
C TYR A 125 -48.04 -45.53 -24.30
N ILE A 126 -49.28 -45.29 -23.88
CA ILE A 126 -50.24 -46.36 -23.56
C ILE A 126 -51.49 -46.15 -24.40
N SER A 127 -51.79 -47.11 -25.28
CA SER A 127 -53.00 -47.12 -26.11
C SER A 127 -54.08 -47.98 -25.47
N PHE A 128 -55.29 -47.45 -25.33
CA PHE A 128 -56.42 -48.13 -24.68
C PHE A 128 -57.44 -48.59 -25.72
N HIS A 129 -57.74 -49.89 -25.74
CA HIS A 129 -58.64 -50.54 -26.70
C HIS A 129 -59.50 -51.62 -26.03
N LEU A 130 -60.50 -52.09 -26.79
CA LEU A 130 -61.32 -53.24 -26.45
C LEU A 130 -61.37 -54.21 -27.63
N ASN A 131 -61.09 -55.48 -27.37
CA ASN A 131 -61.13 -56.50 -28.41
C ASN A 131 -62.56 -56.72 -28.91
N SER A 132 -62.68 -57.26 -30.13
CA SER A 132 -63.94 -57.80 -30.65
C SER A 132 -63.67 -59.00 -31.54
N SER A 133 -64.45 -60.07 -31.35
CA SER A 133 -64.41 -61.31 -32.14
C SER A 133 -65.73 -62.08 -31.94
N GLY A 134 -65.72 -63.40 -32.14
CA GLY A 134 -66.87 -64.25 -31.81
C GLY A 134 -67.32 -64.12 -30.33
N PRO A 135 -68.58 -64.45 -30.01
CA PRO A 135 -69.18 -64.16 -28.70
C PRO A 135 -68.53 -64.91 -27.53
N SER A 136 -67.79 -65.98 -27.77
CA SER A 136 -67.06 -66.73 -26.74
C SER A 136 -65.66 -66.19 -26.43
N ALA A 137 -65.10 -65.34 -27.29
CA ALA A 137 -63.77 -64.76 -27.10
C ALA A 137 -63.81 -63.75 -25.96
N ARG A 138 -62.91 -63.87 -24.99
CA ARG A 138 -62.89 -63.01 -23.81
C ARG A 138 -61.49 -62.83 -23.22
N GLY A 139 -61.33 -61.84 -22.36
CA GLY A 139 -60.11 -61.60 -21.61
C GLY A 139 -59.18 -60.52 -22.15
N VAL A 140 -58.11 -60.28 -21.40
CA VAL A 140 -57.17 -59.16 -21.60
C VAL A 140 -56.00 -59.55 -22.51
N SER A 141 -55.52 -58.61 -23.32
CA SER A 141 -54.25 -58.71 -24.05
C SER A 141 -53.48 -57.40 -23.97
N VAL A 142 -52.18 -57.45 -23.72
CA VAL A 142 -51.32 -56.25 -23.76
C VAL A 142 -50.22 -56.45 -24.79
N TYR A 143 -50.30 -55.70 -25.89
CA TYR A 143 -49.29 -55.72 -26.94
C TYR A 143 -48.13 -54.78 -26.60
N TYR A 144 -46.91 -55.25 -26.85
CA TYR A 144 -45.67 -54.48 -26.64
C TYR A 144 -44.72 -54.62 -27.85
N PRO A 145 -43.64 -53.81 -27.94
CA PRO A 145 -42.72 -53.86 -29.07
C PRO A 145 -41.90 -55.15 -29.06
N ASN A 146 -41.66 -55.73 -30.23
CA ASN A 146 -40.75 -56.87 -30.41
C ASN A 146 -39.30 -56.50 -30.05
N MET A 147 -38.40 -57.48 -30.06
CA MET A 147 -36.98 -57.26 -29.72
C MET A 147 -36.11 -56.76 -30.90
N ASN A 148 -36.69 -56.69 -32.10
CA ASN A 148 -36.02 -56.22 -33.32
C ASN A 148 -35.87 -54.69 -33.30
N TYR A 149 -34.74 -54.12 -33.74
CA TYR A 149 -34.47 -52.67 -33.76
C TYR A 149 -34.71 -51.94 -32.43
N LYS A 150 -33.64 -51.43 -31.78
CA LYS A 150 -33.71 -50.81 -30.44
C LYS A 150 -34.31 -51.77 -29.40
N SER A 151 -33.64 -52.92 -29.22
CA SER A 151 -34.10 -54.01 -28.33
C SER A 151 -34.34 -53.59 -26.87
N GLU A 152 -33.68 -52.52 -26.38
CA GLU A 152 -33.95 -51.94 -25.07
C GLU A 152 -35.38 -51.37 -24.96
N ILE A 153 -35.88 -50.71 -26.01
CA ILE A 153 -37.28 -50.22 -26.05
C ILE A 153 -38.26 -51.39 -26.04
N GLY A 154 -37.92 -52.49 -26.72
CA GLY A 154 -38.67 -53.74 -26.68
C GLY A 154 -38.75 -54.33 -25.28
N ARG A 155 -37.60 -54.46 -24.59
CA ARG A 155 -37.55 -54.92 -23.19
C ARG A 155 -38.35 -54.02 -22.25
N ASN A 156 -38.23 -52.70 -22.40
CA ASN A 156 -38.96 -51.74 -21.59
C ASN A 156 -40.48 -51.86 -21.80
N GLY A 157 -40.93 -52.01 -23.05
CA GLY A 157 -42.34 -52.26 -23.34
C GLY A 157 -42.83 -53.60 -22.79
N GLU A 158 -42.00 -54.64 -22.82
CA GLU A 158 -42.34 -55.95 -22.23
C GLU A 158 -42.55 -55.86 -20.72
N VAL A 159 -41.67 -55.16 -20.00
CA VAL A 159 -41.81 -54.96 -18.54
C VAL A 159 -43.08 -54.16 -18.25
N LEU A 160 -43.31 -53.06 -18.95
CA LEU A 160 -44.53 -52.25 -18.80
C LEU A 160 -45.80 -53.09 -19.03
N ALA A 161 -45.82 -53.90 -20.08
CA ALA A 161 -46.95 -54.78 -20.39
C ALA A 161 -47.18 -55.82 -19.30
N LYS A 162 -46.12 -56.39 -18.71
CA LYS A 162 -46.20 -57.35 -17.61
C LYS A 162 -46.74 -56.72 -16.33
N ASP A 163 -46.35 -55.48 -16.02
CA ASP A 163 -46.83 -54.77 -14.84
C ASP A 163 -48.31 -54.39 -14.97
N ILE A 164 -48.73 -53.87 -16.13
CA ILE A 164 -50.14 -53.57 -16.41
C ILE A 164 -50.99 -54.84 -16.36
N ILE A 165 -50.58 -55.90 -17.06
CA ILE A 165 -51.42 -57.10 -17.12
C ILE A 165 -51.54 -57.79 -15.76
N LYS A 166 -50.55 -57.66 -14.90
CA LYS A 166 -50.61 -58.16 -13.53
C LYS A 166 -51.72 -57.47 -12.74
N ARG A 167 -51.86 -56.15 -12.88
CA ARG A 167 -52.93 -55.37 -12.23
C ARG A 167 -54.30 -55.71 -12.80
N LEU A 168 -54.43 -55.82 -14.12
CA LEU A 168 -55.69 -56.22 -14.77
C LEU A 168 -56.11 -57.66 -14.43
N LYS A 169 -55.16 -58.60 -14.35
CA LYS A 169 -55.42 -59.98 -13.91
C LYS A 169 -55.92 -60.03 -12.46
N ALA A 170 -55.42 -59.17 -11.58
CA ALA A 170 -55.85 -59.09 -10.18
C ALA A 170 -57.32 -58.65 -10.04
N LEU A 171 -57.90 -58.02 -11.06
CA LEU A 171 -59.34 -57.70 -11.11
C LEU A 171 -60.22 -58.90 -11.52
N GLY A 172 -59.62 -60.06 -11.84
CA GLY A 172 -60.33 -61.26 -12.27
C GLY A 172 -60.52 -61.39 -13.78
N ILE A 173 -59.92 -60.52 -14.59
CA ILE A 173 -60.00 -60.61 -16.07
C ILE A 173 -59.16 -61.81 -16.53
N PRO A 174 -59.74 -62.79 -17.26
CA PRO A 174 -58.99 -63.96 -17.72
C PRO A 174 -58.00 -63.57 -18.82
N GLN A 175 -56.89 -64.30 -18.95
CA GLN A 175 -55.93 -64.07 -20.04
C GLN A 175 -56.18 -64.98 -21.25
N GLN A 176 -56.76 -66.17 -21.05
CA GLN A 176 -57.08 -67.17 -22.09
C GLN A 176 -55.98 -67.38 -23.15
N GLY A 177 -54.72 -67.45 -22.74
CA GLY A 177 -53.57 -67.65 -23.63
C GLY A 177 -53.13 -66.41 -24.42
N ARG A 178 -53.73 -65.23 -24.21
CA ARG A 178 -53.36 -63.97 -24.85
C ARG A 178 -52.31 -63.23 -24.03
N GLY A 179 -52.61 -62.86 -22.78
CA GLY A 179 -51.59 -62.34 -21.87
C GLY A 179 -50.84 -61.12 -22.45
N THR A 180 -49.50 -61.15 -22.39
CA THR A 180 -48.66 -60.16 -23.09
C THR A 180 -48.23 -60.70 -24.45
N LEU A 181 -48.32 -59.88 -25.49
CA LEU A 181 -48.12 -60.30 -26.88
C LEU A 181 -47.19 -59.34 -27.64
N ILE A 182 -46.44 -59.88 -28.59
CA ILE A 182 -45.84 -59.10 -29.69
C ILE A 182 -46.57 -59.42 -30.98
N ARG A 183 -46.51 -58.52 -31.97
CA ARG A 183 -47.02 -58.79 -33.32
C ARG A 183 -46.09 -58.19 -34.35
N ASN A 184 -45.45 -59.05 -35.15
CA ASN A 184 -44.55 -58.64 -36.22
C ASN A 184 -45.33 -58.25 -37.48
N SER A 185 -44.73 -57.38 -38.29
CA SER A 185 -45.27 -56.94 -39.57
C SER A 185 -45.63 -58.11 -40.49
N GLU A 186 -46.85 -58.10 -41.00
CA GLU A 186 -47.39 -59.13 -41.90
C GLU A 186 -47.20 -58.76 -43.39
N ASN A 187 -46.97 -57.49 -43.69
CA ASN A 187 -46.70 -56.98 -45.05
C ASN A 187 -45.22 -56.72 -45.34
N ASN A 188 -44.31 -57.35 -44.58
CA ASN A 188 -42.85 -57.23 -44.71
C ASN A 188 -42.29 -55.79 -44.52
N THR A 189 -42.99 -54.90 -43.81
CA THR A 189 -42.42 -53.62 -43.35
C THR A 189 -41.22 -53.88 -42.42
N ARG A 190 -40.10 -53.17 -42.62
CA ARG A 190 -38.85 -53.32 -41.87
C ARG A 190 -38.43 -52.05 -41.14
N TYR A 191 -37.66 -52.23 -40.08
CA TYR A 191 -36.93 -51.17 -39.42
C TYR A 191 -35.65 -50.80 -40.20
N PRO A 192 -34.97 -49.67 -39.88
CA PRO A 192 -33.77 -49.22 -40.57
C PRO A 192 -32.59 -50.19 -40.52
N ASP A 193 -32.54 -51.08 -39.52
CA ASP A 193 -31.54 -52.15 -39.41
C ASP A 193 -31.89 -53.40 -40.27
N GLY A 194 -32.96 -53.34 -41.07
CA GLY A 194 -33.42 -54.41 -41.93
C GLY A 194 -34.27 -55.49 -41.23
N SER A 195 -34.46 -55.40 -39.91
CA SER A 195 -35.28 -56.36 -39.15
C SER A 195 -36.79 -56.16 -39.35
N LEU A 196 -37.61 -57.18 -39.10
CA LEU A 196 -39.08 -57.06 -39.22
C LEU A 196 -39.64 -56.06 -38.20
N ALA A 197 -40.44 -55.12 -38.70
CA ALA A 197 -41.05 -54.09 -37.86
C ALA A 197 -42.22 -54.60 -37.02
N ASP A 198 -42.62 -53.83 -36.02
CA ASP A 198 -43.85 -54.07 -35.26
C ASP A 198 -45.09 -53.82 -36.16
N TYR A 199 -46.12 -54.67 -36.04
CA TYR A 199 -47.36 -54.58 -36.82
C TYR A 199 -48.17 -53.34 -36.45
N LEU A 200 -48.36 -53.09 -35.15
CA LEU A 200 -49.21 -52.02 -34.64
C LEU A 200 -48.53 -50.67 -34.86
N ALA A 201 -49.19 -49.79 -35.64
CA ALA A 201 -48.62 -48.53 -36.11
C ALA A 201 -48.13 -47.63 -34.97
N VAL A 202 -48.89 -47.52 -33.88
CA VAL A 202 -48.54 -46.69 -32.71
C VAL A 202 -47.35 -47.26 -31.92
N ILE A 203 -47.22 -48.58 -31.82
CA ILE A 203 -46.06 -49.24 -31.18
C ILE A 203 -44.81 -49.04 -32.05
N LYS A 204 -44.92 -49.34 -33.35
CA LYS A 204 -43.85 -49.14 -34.33
C LYS A 204 -43.35 -47.70 -34.36
N GLY A 205 -44.28 -46.75 -34.46
CA GLY A 205 -43.99 -45.32 -34.54
C GLY A 205 -43.31 -44.77 -33.29
N ASN A 206 -43.78 -45.14 -32.10
CA ASN A 206 -43.14 -44.72 -30.85
C ASN A 206 -41.75 -45.34 -30.66
N LYS A 207 -41.53 -46.58 -31.11
CA LYS A 207 -40.20 -47.21 -31.11
C LYS A 207 -39.19 -46.44 -31.96
N TYR A 208 -39.61 -45.93 -33.13
CA TYR A 208 -38.77 -45.01 -33.92
C TYR A 208 -38.35 -43.78 -33.12
N ASN A 209 -39.21 -43.28 -32.24
CA ASN A 209 -38.97 -42.10 -31.41
C ASN A 209 -38.28 -42.42 -30.07
N ASN A 210 -37.83 -43.66 -29.82
CA ASN A 210 -37.26 -44.13 -28.54
C ASN A 210 -38.25 -44.11 -27.37
N ILE A 211 -39.54 -44.26 -27.64
CA ILE A 211 -40.60 -44.23 -26.62
C ILE A 211 -41.14 -45.66 -26.45
N PRO A 212 -40.96 -46.30 -25.28
CA PRO A 212 -41.66 -47.55 -24.96
C PRO A 212 -43.17 -47.36 -25.06
N ALA A 213 -43.83 -48.27 -25.79
CA ALA A 213 -45.25 -48.16 -26.08
C ALA A 213 -45.96 -49.50 -25.89
N VAL A 214 -47.14 -49.47 -25.28
CA VAL A 214 -48.02 -50.64 -25.17
C VAL A 214 -49.42 -50.33 -25.70
N LEU A 215 -50.12 -51.36 -26.16
CA LEU A 215 -51.53 -51.29 -26.52
C LEU A 215 -52.30 -52.32 -25.69
N ILE A 216 -53.23 -51.85 -24.89
CA ILE A 216 -54.05 -52.64 -23.98
C ILE A 216 -55.40 -52.91 -24.63
N GLU A 217 -55.67 -54.17 -24.89
CA GLU A 217 -57.01 -54.67 -25.17
C GLU A 217 -57.62 -55.20 -23.87
N HIS A 218 -58.42 -54.39 -23.18
CA HIS A 218 -58.79 -54.66 -21.78
C HIS A 218 -59.66 -55.91 -21.62
N CYS A 219 -60.63 -56.08 -22.50
CA CYS A 219 -61.54 -57.22 -22.58
C CYS A 219 -62.27 -57.21 -23.94
N PHE A 220 -63.23 -58.11 -24.16
CA PHE A 220 -63.97 -58.20 -25.42
C PHE A 220 -65.33 -57.51 -25.34
N ILE A 221 -65.56 -56.48 -26.15
CA ILE A 221 -66.85 -55.78 -26.25
C ILE A 221 -67.97 -56.67 -26.87
N SER A 222 -67.56 -57.73 -27.57
CA SER A 222 -68.46 -58.73 -28.17
C SER A 222 -68.87 -59.85 -27.20
N ASN A 223 -68.29 -59.91 -25.99
CA ASN A 223 -68.58 -60.94 -25.01
C ASN A 223 -69.44 -60.40 -23.86
N ALA A 224 -70.61 -61.01 -23.64
CA ALA A 224 -71.55 -60.54 -22.64
C ALA A 224 -70.99 -60.56 -21.21
N SER A 225 -70.19 -61.57 -20.84
CA SER A 225 -69.60 -61.69 -19.50
C SER A 225 -68.54 -60.62 -19.25
N ASP A 226 -67.68 -60.34 -20.23
CA ASP A 226 -66.69 -59.26 -20.12
C ASP A 226 -67.36 -57.88 -20.04
N CYS A 227 -68.40 -57.63 -20.86
CA CYS A 227 -69.20 -56.41 -20.77
C CYS A 227 -69.86 -56.25 -19.39
N GLU A 228 -70.53 -57.28 -18.90
CA GLU A 228 -71.22 -57.26 -17.63
C GLU A 228 -70.23 -57.06 -16.47
N GLN A 229 -69.12 -57.79 -16.43
CA GLN A 229 -68.20 -57.77 -15.29
C GLN A 229 -67.31 -56.52 -15.26
N PHE A 230 -66.91 -55.98 -16.42
CA PHE A 230 -65.86 -54.96 -16.49
C PHE A 230 -66.26 -53.65 -17.18
N LEU A 231 -67.34 -53.61 -17.97
CA LEU A 231 -67.71 -52.41 -18.76
C LEU A 231 -69.06 -51.78 -18.41
N SER A 232 -69.89 -52.47 -17.60
CA SER A 232 -71.30 -52.13 -17.39
C SER A 232 -71.60 -50.90 -16.52
N SER A 233 -70.60 -50.30 -15.87
CA SER A 233 -70.79 -49.10 -15.04
C SER A 233 -69.54 -48.21 -15.00
N GLU A 234 -69.71 -46.94 -14.66
CA GLU A 234 -68.59 -46.00 -14.47
C GLU A 234 -67.58 -46.50 -13.44
N GLU A 235 -68.04 -47.16 -12.37
CA GLU A 235 -67.16 -47.70 -11.32
C GLU A 235 -66.26 -48.82 -11.85
N LYS A 236 -66.79 -49.68 -12.74
CA LYS A 236 -66.00 -50.74 -13.37
C LYS A 236 -64.98 -50.18 -14.35
N LEU A 237 -65.36 -49.18 -15.15
CA LEU A 237 -64.45 -48.46 -16.04
C LEU A 237 -63.35 -47.71 -15.27
N ARG A 238 -63.69 -47.11 -14.12
CA ARG A 238 -62.73 -46.50 -13.19
C ARG A 238 -61.77 -47.52 -12.64
N THR A 239 -62.26 -48.70 -12.24
CA THR A 239 -61.43 -49.79 -11.71
C THR A 239 -60.40 -50.26 -12.75
N LEU A 240 -60.78 -50.37 -14.03
CA LEU A 240 -59.84 -50.65 -15.12
C LEU A 240 -58.76 -49.56 -15.22
N GLY A 241 -59.16 -48.29 -15.34
CA GLY A 241 -58.22 -47.19 -15.49
C GLY A 241 -57.26 -47.05 -14.29
N VAL A 242 -57.74 -47.28 -13.06
CA VAL A 242 -56.91 -47.30 -11.86
C VAL A 242 -55.95 -48.50 -11.87
N ALA A 243 -56.36 -49.67 -12.36
CA ALA A 243 -55.45 -50.80 -12.51
C ALA A 243 -54.35 -50.53 -13.55
N ASP A 244 -54.69 -49.90 -14.68
CA ASP A 244 -53.70 -49.49 -15.69
C ASP A 244 -52.71 -48.47 -15.11
N ALA A 245 -53.23 -47.45 -14.41
CA ALA A 245 -52.40 -46.45 -13.73
C ALA A 245 -51.45 -47.12 -12.73
N ASN A 246 -51.94 -48.05 -11.91
CA ASN A 246 -51.10 -48.81 -10.98
C ASN A 246 -50.03 -49.64 -11.68
N GLY A 247 -50.33 -50.23 -12.84
CA GLY A 247 -49.35 -50.97 -13.63
C GLY A 247 -48.27 -50.06 -14.22
N ILE A 248 -48.67 -48.89 -14.73
CA ILE A 248 -47.74 -47.85 -15.19
C ILE A 248 -46.87 -47.36 -14.02
N MET A 249 -47.46 -47.15 -12.83
CA MET A 249 -46.72 -46.73 -11.64
C MET A 249 -45.76 -47.80 -11.12
N ASP A 250 -46.11 -49.08 -11.20
CA ASP A 250 -45.21 -50.19 -10.88
C ASP A 250 -43.99 -50.18 -11.81
N TYR A 251 -44.22 -50.02 -13.12
CA TYR A 251 -43.17 -49.90 -14.12
C TYR A 251 -42.27 -48.68 -13.87
N LEU A 252 -42.86 -47.54 -13.53
CA LEU A 252 -42.15 -46.30 -13.19
C LEU A 252 -41.50 -46.35 -11.79
N GLY A 253 -41.79 -47.38 -10.99
CA GLY A 253 -41.29 -47.56 -9.63
C GLY A 253 -41.85 -46.58 -8.60
N LEU A 254 -43.02 -46.00 -8.85
CA LEU A 254 -43.65 -44.95 -8.02
C LEU A 254 -44.35 -45.49 -6.77
N ASN A 255 -44.71 -46.78 -6.76
CA ASN A 255 -45.45 -47.43 -5.65
C ASN A 255 -44.61 -48.41 -4.83
N ASN A 256 -43.29 -48.41 -5.05
CA ASN A 256 -42.42 -49.42 -4.49
C ASN A 256 -41.98 -49.09 -3.06
N LEU A 257 -42.11 -47.86 -2.56
CA LEU A 257 -41.75 -47.55 -1.17
C LEU A 257 -42.96 -47.51 -0.25
N LYS A 258 -42.91 -48.27 0.85
CA LYS A 258 -43.97 -48.28 1.89
C LYS A 258 -43.39 -48.40 3.29
N GLN A 259 -44.02 -47.71 4.25
CA GLN A 259 -43.69 -47.89 5.67
C GLN A 259 -44.28 -49.21 6.18
N ALA A 260 -43.46 -50.04 6.82
CA ALA A 260 -43.91 -51.22 7.55
C ALA A 260 -44.29 -50.83 8.99
N SER A 261 -44.92 -51.76 9.72
CA SER A 261 -45.38 -51.56 11.10
C SER A 261 -44.27 -51.27 12.11
N ASP A 262 -43.02 -51.56 11.76
CA ASP A 262 -41.81 -51.25 12.54
C ASP A 262 -41.34 -49.79 12.36
N GLY A 263 -42.08 -48.99 11.57
CA GLY A 263 -41.77 -47.60 11.27
C GLY A 263 -40.73 -47.41 10.16
N ASN A 264 -40.12 -48.48 9.64
CA ASN A 264 -39.13 -48.41 8.57
C ASN A 264 -39.80 -48.39 7.19
N TRP A 265 -39.15 -47.69 6.25
CA TRP A 265 -39.57 -47.67 4.85
C TRP A 265 -38.83 -48.72 4.05
N TYR A 266 -39.59 -49.61 3.41
CA TYR A 266 -39.07 -50.69 2.60
C TYR A 266 -39.43 -50.54 1.12
N PHE A 267 -38.55 -51.02 0.26
CA PHE A 267 -38.80 -51.19 -1.16
C PHE A 267 -39.48 -52.53 -1.42
N TYR A 268 -40.66 -52.49 -1.99
CA TYR A 268 -41.50 -53.60 -2.36
C TYR A 268 -41.42 -53.82 -3.85
N LYS A 269 -41.20 -55.08 -4.23
CA LYS A 269 -41.34 -55.56 -5.59
C LYS A 269 -42.28 -56.74 -5.56
N ASN A 270 -43.26 -56.74 -6.43
CA ASN A 270 -44.28 -57.79 -6.51
C ASN A 270 -45.10 -58.05 -5.24
N GLY A 271 -45.20 -57.08 -4.32
CA GLY A 271 -45.99 -57.20 -3.09
C GLY A 271 -45.20 -57.73 -1.89
N SER A 272 -43.94 -58.10 -2.07
CA SER A 272 -42.99 -58.45 -1.00
C SER A 272 -41.86 -57.44 -0.93
N VAL A 273 -41.22 -57.31 0.23
CA VAL A 273 -39.98 -56.52 0.35
C VAL A 273 -38.88 -57.16 -0.51
N ASP A 274 -38.24 -56.35 -1.36
CA ASP A 274 -37.10 -56.78 -2.16
C ASP A 274 -35.80 -56.34 -1.47
N TYR A 275 -35.31 -57.20 -0.58
CA TYR A 275 -34.07 -56.98 0.16
C TYR A 275 -32.81 -56.94 -0.73
N SER A 276 -32.91 -57.34 -2.00
CA SER A 276 -31.80 -57.25 -2.94
C SER A 276 -31.67 -55.85 -3.58
N TYR A 277 -32.71 -55.02 -3.49
CA TYR A 277 -32.73 -53.72 -4.12
C TYR A 277 -31.83 -52.71 -3.37
N THR A 278 -30.84 -52.18 -4.08
CA THR A 278 -30.05 -51.01 -3.66
C THR A 278 -30.04 -50.01 -4.80
N GLY A 279 -30.49 -48.77 -4.54
CA GLY A 279 -30.68 -47.77 -5.59
C GLY A 279 -31.55 -46.60 -5.13
N LEU A 280 -32.08 -45.84 -6.08
CA LEU A 280 -32.97 -44.73 -5.80
C LEU A 280 -34.43 -45.10 -6.12
N ALA A 281 -35.33 -44.87 -5.17
CA ALA A 281 -36.77 -45.06 -5.35
C ALA A 281 -37.55 -43.78 -5.02
N LEU A 282 -38.59 -43.49 -5.80
CA LEU A 282 -39.40 -42.29 -5.67
C LEU A 282 -40.50 -42.50 -4.64
N TYR A 283 -40.61 -41.57 -3.69
CA TYR A 283 -41.73 -41.48 -2.76
C TYR A 283 -42.02 -40.02 -2.43
N SER A 284 -43.30 -39.62 -2.55
CA SER A 284 -43.78 -38.27 -2.24
C SER A 284 -42.93 -37.17 -2.89
N GLY A 285 -42.67 -37.30 -4.20
CA GLY A 285 -41.87 -36.34 -4.98
C GLY A 285 -40.35 -36.39 -4.75
N ASN A 286 -39.85 -37.21 -3.82
CA ASN A 286 -38.43 -37.28 -3.47
C ASN A 286 -37.82 -38.64 -3.82
N TRP A 287 -36.56 -38.63 -4.27
CA TRP A 287 -35.81 -39.86 -4.56
C TRP A 287 -35.00 -40.25 -3.35
N TRP A 288 -35.39 -41.35 -2.71
CA TRP A 288 -34.76 -41.86 -1.51
C TRP A 288 -33.78 -42.97 -1.87
N TYR A 289 -32.64 -42.96 -1.20
CA TYR A 289 -31.66 -44.02 -1.29
C TYR A 289 -32.10 -45.22 -0.47
N VAL A 290 -32.31 -46.33 -1.17
CA VAL A 290 -32.62 -47.62 -0.61
C VAL A 290 -31.35 -48.45 -0.60
N LYS A 291 -31.04 -49.06 0.53
CA LYS A 291 -29.94 -50.00 0.71
C LYS A 291 -30.51 -51.31 1.25
N ASN A 292 -30.28 -52.40 0.52
CA ASN A 292 -30.79 -53.74 0.86
C ASN A 292 -32.30 -53.75 1.17
N GLY A 293 -33.09 -53.11 0.32
CA GLY A 293 -34.54 -53.03 0.43
C GLY A 293 -35.08 -52.05 1.47
N LYS A 294 -34.25 -51.32 2.23
CA LYS A 294 -34.68 -50.34 3.24
C LYS A 294 -34.17 -48.93 2.93
N ILE A 295 -34.96 -47.88 3.15
CA ILE A 295 -34.47 -46.50 3.04
C ILE A 295 -33.40 -46.24 4.11
N ASP A 296 -32.26 -45.70 3.67
CA ASP A 296 -31.22 -45.19 4.57
C ASP A 296 -31.27 -43.66 4.59
N PHE A 297 -31.99 -43.11 5.58
CA PHE A 297 -32.18 -41.67 5.75
C PHE A 297 -30.89 -40.89 6.07
N ASN A 298 -29.79 -41.57 6.39
CA ASN A 298 -28.51 -40.95 6.73
C ASN A 298 -27.46 -41.12 5.63
N ALA A 299 -27.83 -41.71 4.49
CA ALA A 299 -26.87 -42.00 3.43
C ALA A 299 -26.31 -40.71 2.82
N ASN A 300 -24.97 -40.65 2.73
CA ASN A 300 -24.22 -39.65 1.98
C ASN A 300 -23.31 -40.43 1.01
N THR A 301 -23.81 -40.70 -0.21
CA THR A 301 -23.21 -41.66 -1.14
C THR A 301 -23.49 -41.27 -2.59
N LEU A 302 -22.94 -42.03 -3.53
CA LEU A 302 -23.39 -42.07 -4.91
C LEU A 302 -24.31 -43.27 -5.14
N ALA A 303 -25.37 -43.08 -5.93
CA ALA A 303 -26.33 -44.12 -6.28
C ALA A 303 -26.53 -44.17 -7.80
N TYR A 304 -26.42 -45.37 -8.37
CA TYR A 304 -26.66 -45.58 -9.79
C TYR A 304 -28.16 -45.61 -10.09
N PHE A 305 -28.61 -44.75 -11.00
CA PHE A 305 -30.00 -44.66 -11.41
C PHE A 305 -30.12 -44.13 -12.85
N LYS A 306 -30.85 -44.89 -13.69
CA LYS A 306 -31.10 -44.58 -15.12
C LYS A 306 -29.82 -44.20 -15.89
N GLY A 307 -28.82 -45.09 -15.89
CA GLY A 307 -27.60 -44.87 -16.67
C GLY A 307 -26.55 -43.97 -16.01
N ASN A 308 -26.91 -43.28 -14.92
CA ASN A 308 -26.08 -42.22 -14.34
C ASN A 308 -25.86 -42.43 -12.84
N TRP A 309 -24.77 -41.87 -12.31
CA TRP A 309 -24.48 -41.87 -10.87
C TRP A 309 -24.91 -40.54 -10.28
N TRP A 310 -25.79 -40.60 -9.28
CA TRP A 310 -26.38 -39.43 -8.62
C TRP A 310 -25.90 -39.28 -7.19
N TYR A 311 -25.69 -38.04 -6.78
CA TYR A 311 -25.33 -37.70 -5.42
C TYR A 311 -26.53 -37.80 -4.48
N VAL A 312 -26.33 -38.51 -3.38
CA VAL A 312 -27.28 -38.69 -2.29
C VAL A 312 -26.71 -38.01 -1.06
N ARG A 313 -27.53 -37.14 -0.44
CA ARG A 313 -27.21 -36.45 0.80
C ARG A 313 -28.37 -36.59 1.77
N ASN A 314 -28.09 -37.04 2.99
CA ASN A 314 -29.09 -37.33 4.02
C ASN A 314 -30.23 -38.22 3.48
N GLY A 315 -29.86 -39.32 2.82
CA GLY A 315 -30.78 -40.32 2.29
C GLY A 315 -31.56 -39.91 1.04
N ARG A 316 -31.45 -38.66 0.58
CA ARG A 316 -32.17 -38.14 -0.58
C ARG A 316 -31.23 -37.79 -1.73
N ALA A 317 -31.60 -38.11 -2.96
CA ALA A 317 -30.86 -37.65 -4.13
C ALA A 317 -30.96 -36.12 -4.26
N ASP A 318 -29.81 -35.47 -4.45
CA ASP A 318 -29.69 -34.01 -4.59
C ASP A 318 -29.31 -33.68 -6.04
N PHE A 319 -30.34 -33.45 -6.86
CA PHE A 319 -30.21 -33.22 -8.31
C PHE A 319 -29.57 -31.88 -8.69
N ASN A 320 -29.23 -31.03 -7.73
CA ASN A 320 -28.62 -29.72 -7.99
C ASN A 320 -27.22 -29.60 -7.35
N ALA A 321 -26.70 -30.68 -6.77
CA ALA A 321 -25.43 -30.63 -6.05
C ALA A 321 -24.25 -30.47 -7.02
N THR A 322 -23.37 -29.51 -6.72
CA THR A 322 -22.03 -29.44 -7.30
C THR A 322 -21.03 -29.58 -6.16
N THR A 323 -20.37 -30.75 -6.07
CA THR A 323 -19.56 -31.13 -4.89
C THR A 323 -18.57 -32.25 -5.25
N LEU A 324 -17.80 -32.70 -4.27
CA LEU A 324 -17.07 -33.96 -4.31
C LEU A 324 -17.79 -35.01 -3.47
N ALA A 325 -17.88 -36.23 -4.00
CA ALA A 325 -18.55 -37.35 -3.35
C ALA A 325 -17.60 -38.55 -3.24
N TYR A 326 -17.42 -39.07 -2.03
CA TYR A 326 -16.63 -40.26 -1.81
C TYR A 326 -17.44 -41.52 -2.11
N TYR A 327 -16.95 -42.33 -3.04
CA TYR A 327 -17.57 -43.60 -3.40
C TYR A 327 -16.53 -44.60 -3.89
N ASN A 328 -16.63 -45.84 -3.39
CA ASN A 328 -15.72 -46.94 -3.74
C ASN A 328 -14.23 -46.57 -3.66
N LYS A 329 -13.84 -45.93 -2.56
CA LYS A 329 -12.46 -45.46 -2.28
C LYS A 329 -11.94 -44.33 -3.17
N ILE A 330 -12.79 -43.73 -4.00
CA ILE A 330 -12.44 -42.63 -4.90
C ILE A 330 -13.33 -41.42 -4.60
N TRP A 331 -12.76 -40.23 -4.69
CA TRP A 331 -13.53 -38.98 -4.65
C TRP A 331 -13.90 -38.57 -6.08
N TRP A 332 -15.20 -38.56 -6.36
CA TRP A 332 -15.76 -38.22 -7.66
C TRP A 332 -16.28 -36.80 -7.68
N TYR A 333 -16.08 -36.12 -8.80
CA TYR A 333 -16.69 -34.82 -9.05
C TYR A 333 -18.14 -34.97 -9.47
N VAL A 334 -19.02 -34.26 -8.74
CA VAL A 334 -20.45 -34.19 -9.00
C VAL A 334 -20.76 -32.79 -9.47
N LYS A 335 -21.50 -32.69 -10.57
CA LYS A 335 -22.03 -31.44 -11.13
C LYS A 335 -23.50 -31.66 -11.46
N ASP A 336 -24.36 -30.72 -11.06
CA ASP A 336 -25.82 -30.79 -11.26
C ASP A 336 -26.40 -32.14 -10.77
N GLY A 337 -25.94 -32.58 -9.60
CA GLY A 337 -26.31 -33.83 -8.95
C GLY A 337 -25.73 -35.11 -9.54
N GLN A 338 -25.07 -35.04 -10.70
CA GLN A 338 -24.54 -36.19 -11.43
C GLN A 338 -23.01 -36.26 -11.38
N VAL A 339 -22.45 -37.47 -11.33
CA VAL A 339 -20.99 -37.67 -11.52
C VAL A 339 -20.58 -37.33 -12.95
N ASP A 340 -19.62 -36.41 -13.10
CA ASP A 340 -18.97 -36.11 -14.38
C ASP A 340 -17.64 -36.84 -14.47
N PHE A 341 -17.65 -37.98 -15.17
CA PHE A 341 -16.49 -38.86 -15.35
C PHE A 341 -15.37 -38.26 -16.21
N ASN A 342 -15.62 -37.16 -16.92
CA ASN A 342 -14.66 -36.55 -17.84
C ASN A 342 -14.13 -35.19 -17.34
N ALA A 343 -14.54 -34.77 -16.14
CA ALA A 343 -14.18 -33.47 -15.62
C ALA A 343 -12.66 -33.32 -15.40
N ASN A 344 -12.13 -32.20 -15.87
CA ASN A 344 -10.77 -31.73 -15.58
C ASN A 344 -10.89 -30.28 -15.07
N THR A 345 -11.00 -30.12 -13.74
CA THR A 345 -11.41 -28.85 -13.11
C THR A 345 -10.87 -28.74 -11.68
N LEU A 346 -11.15 -27.61 -11.02
CA LEU A 346 -11.06 -27.47 -9.58
C LEU A 346 -12.46 -27.60 -8.95
N ALA A 347 -12.55 -28.29 -7.82
CA ALA A 347 -13.78 -28.51 -7.09
C ALA A 347 -13.62 -28.11 -5.62
N TYR A 348 -14.55 -27.29 -5.12
CA TYR A 348 -14.56 -26.87 -3.72
C TYR A 348 -15.19 -27.96 -2.84
N TYR A 349 -14.45 -28.39 -1.81
CA TYR A 349 -14.93 -29.36 -0.83
C TYR A 349 -14.19 -29.21 0.50
N ASN A 350 -14.94 -29.21 1.61
CA ASN A 350 -14.44 -29.13 2.98
C ASN A 350 -13.41 -28.00 3.18
N ASN A 351 -13.79 -26.78 2.79
CA ASN A 351 -12.98 -25.55 2.86
C ASN A 351 -11.71 -25.52 2.00
N ASN A 352 -11.56 -26.47 1.08
CA ASN A 352 -10.39 -26.57 0.21
C ASN A 352 -10.81 -26.72 -1.25
N TRP A 353 -9.96 -26.27 -2.16
CA TRP A 353 -10.14 -26.51 -3.59
C TRP A 353 -9.26 -27.68 -4.02
N TRP A 354 -9.88 -28.71 -4.58
CA TRP A 354 -9.22 -29.93 -5.00
C TRP A 354 -9.16 -30.02 -6.51
N TYR A 355 -8.06 -30.55 -7.03
CA TYR A 355 -7.88 -30.79 -8.44
C TYR A 355 -8.52 -32.10 -8.86
N VAL A 356 -9.39 -32.02 -9.86
CA VAL A 356 -10.12 -33.12 -10.45
C VAL A 356 -9.52 -33.40 -11.83
N ARG A 357 -9.14 -34.64 -12.08
CA ARG A 357 -8.67 -35.15 -13.37
C ARG A 357 -9.47 -36.38 -13.76
N ASN A 358 -10.06 -36.37 -14.96
CA ASN A 358 -10.93 -37.44 -15.45
C ASN A 358 -12.01 -37.85 -14.42
N GLY A 359 -12.70 -36.84 -13.88
CA GLY A 359 -13.80 -37.00 -12.92
C GLY A 359 -13.39 -37.34 -11.49
N GLN A 360 -12.10 -37.58 -11.22
CA GLN A 360 -11.61 -38.03 -9.91
C GLN A 360 -10.69 -36.99 -9.28
N VAL A 361 -10.71 -36.86 -7.96
CA VAL A 361 -9.71 -36.03 -7.25
C VAL A 361 -8.35 -36.70 -7.33
N ASP A 362 -7.35 -35.97 -7.83
CA ASP A 362 -5.96 -36.41 -7.83
C ASP A 362 -5.21 -35.77 -6.65
N PHE A 363 -5.16 -36.49 -5.53
CA PHE A 363 -4.47 -36.08 -4.30
C PHE A 363 -2.95 -35.94 -4.41
N ASN A 364 -2.34 -36.37 -5.53
CA ASN A 364 -0.90 -36.29 -5.74
C ASN A 364 -0.52 -35.25 -6.80
N ALA A 365 -1.49 -34.51 -7.34
CA ALA A 365 -1.24 -33.55 -8.39
C ALA A 365 -0.35 -32.40 -7.90
N ASN A 366 0.73 -32.15 -8.64
CA ASN A 366 1.55 -30.94 -8.54
C ASN A 366 1.59 -30.28 -9.92
N THR A 367 0.65 -29.37 -10.18
CA THR A 367 0.38 -28.85 -11.53
C THR A 367 -0.29 -27.48 -11.51
N LEU A 368 -0.65 -26.95 -12.68
CA LEU A 368 -1.50 -25.78 -12.85
C LEU A 368 -2.87 -26.20 -13.37
N ALA A 369 -3.92 -25.64 -12.80
CA ALA A 369 -5.30 -25.93 -13.18
C ALA A 369 -6.04 -24.64 -13.52
N TYR A 370 -6.67 -24.62 -14.70
CA TYR A 370 -7.47 -23.49 -15.12
C TYR A 370 -8.86 -23.52 -14.46
N TYR A 371 -9.22 -22.44 -13.79
CA TYR A 371 -10.53 -22.27 -13.18
C TYR A 371 -10.87 -20.78 -13.02
N ASN A 372 -12.11 -20.42 -13.38
CA ASN A 372 -12.63 -19.06 -13.27
C ASN A 372 -11.69 -17.98 -13.83
N ASN A 373 -11.26 -18.17 -15.08
CA ASN A 373 -10.37 -17.27 -15.83
C ASN A 373 -8.97 -17.06 -15.24
N LYS A 374 -8.50 -17.99 -14.40
CA LYS A 374 -7.15 -17.98 -13.83
C LYS A 374 -6.56 -19.38 -13.84
N TRP A 375 -5.24 -19.45 -13.91
CA TRP A 375 -4.49 -20.69 -13.67
C TRP A 375 -4.06 -20.71 -12.21
N TRP A 376 -4.51 -21.71 -11.46
CA TRP A 376 -4.20 -21.89 -10.05
C TRP A 376 -3.15 -22.97 -9.87
N TYR A 377 -2.25 -22.75 -8.91
CA TYR A 377 -1.25 -23.71 -8.52
C TYR A 377 -1.84 -24.76 -7.58
N VAL A 378 -1.70 -26.02 -7.99
CA VAL A 378 -2.14 -27.19 -7.26
C VAL A 378 -0.90 -27.89 -6.69
N ARG A 379 -0.87 -28.07 -5.37
CA ARG A 379 0.17 -28.78 -4.62
C ARG A 379 -0.48 -29.93 -3.86
N ASN A 380 0.00 -31.15 -4.07
CA ASN A 380 -0.56 -32.37 -3.45
C ASN A 380 -2.09 -32.45 -3.59
N GLY A 381 -2.57 -32.19 -4.81
CA GLY A 381 -3.99 -32.24 -5.17
C GLY A 381 -4.85 -31.07 -4.71
N GLN A 382 -4.31 -30.15 -3.92
CA GLN A 382 -5.04 -29.00 -3.38
C GLN A 382 -4.53 -27.69 -3.96
N VAL A 383 -5.41 -26.71 -4.19
CA VAL A 383 -4.99 -25.35 -4.55
C VAL A 383 -4.29 -24.69 -3.37
N ASP A 384 -3.08 -24.18 -3.60
CA ASP A 384 -2.36 -23.36 -2.63
C ASP A 384 -2.48 -21.88 -3.01
N PHE A 385 -3.43 -21.19 -2.38
CA PHE A 385 -3.70 -19.76 -2.59
C PHE A 385 -2.57 -18.83 -2.11
N ASN A 386 -1.59 -19.34 -1.36
CA ASN A 386 -0.47 -18.55 -0.84
C ASN A 386 0.84 -18.87 -1.57
N ALA A 387 0.80 -19.70 -2.61
CA ALA A 387 1.99 -20.10 -3.34
C ALA A 387 2.62 -18.90 -4.08
N ASN A 388 3.92 -18.71 -3.87
CA ASN A 388 4.76 -17.77 -4.62
C ASN A 388 5.98 -18.56 -5.13
N THR A 389 5.82 -19.29 -6.24
CA THR A 389 6.76 -20.34 -6.71
C THR A 389 6.67 -20.55 -8.24
N LEU A 390 7.29 -21.60 -8.76
CA LEU A 390 7.14 -22.05 -10.15
C LEU A 390 6.23 -23.29 -10.24
N GLY A 391 5.25 -23.25 -11.14
CA GLY A 391 4.38 -24.37 -11.48
C GLY A 391 4.67 -24.93 -12.87
N TYR A 392 4.88 -26.24 -12.96
CA TYR A 392 5.09 -26.92 -14.24
C TYR A 392 3.77 -27.22 -14.94
N TYR A 393 3.64 -26.77 -16.18
CA TYR A 393 2.49 -27.07 -17.03
C TYR A 393 2.85 -26.95 -18.52
N ASN A 394 2.42 -27.94 -19.32
CA ASN A 394 2.61 -27.97 -20.77
C ASN A 394 4.06 -27.70 -21.22
N ASN A 395 5.01 -28.45 -20.65
CA ASN A 395 6.45 -28.36 -20.91
C ASN A 395 7.08 -26.99 -20.62
N LYS A 396 6.46 -26.20 -19.75
CA LYS A 396 6.92 -24.88 -19.32
C LYS A 396 6.79 -24.74 -17.81
N TRP A 397 7.62 -23.88 -17.24
CA TRP A 397 7.53 -23.49 -15.84
C TRP A 397 6.97 -22.08 -15.77
N TRP A 398 5.84 -21.93 -15.10
CA TRP A 398 5.16 -20.65 -14.98
C TRP A 398 5.31 -20.09 -13.58
N TYR A 399 5.49 -18.79 -13.48
CA TYR A 399 5.53 -18.13 -12.19
C TYR A 399 4.14 -17.96 -11.61
N VAL A 400 4.02 -18.38 -10.36
CA VAL A 400 2.82 -18.36 -9.55
C VAL A 400 3.03 -17.33 -8.46
N ARG A 401 2.10 -16.39 -8.33
CA ARG A 401 2.04 -15.38 -7.28
C ARG A 401 0.68 -15.41 -6.61
N ASN A 402 0.65 -15.49 -5.28
CA ASN A 402 -0.58 -15.63 -4.50
C ASN A 402 -1.50 -16.75 -5.05
N GLY A 403 -0.88 -17.90 -5.35
CA GLY A 403 -1.55 -19.10 -5.84
C GLY A 403 -1.99 -19.09 -7.30
N ALA A 404 -1.93 -17.96 -8.00
CA ALA A 404 -2.30 -17.86 -9.41
C ALA A 404 -1.10 -17.60 -10.31
N VAL A 405 -1.13 -18.06 -11.56
CA VAL A 405 -0.11 -17.72 -12.55
C VAL A 405 -0.15 -16.23 -12.84
N ASP A 406 1.01 -15.59 -12.76
CA ASP A 406 1.20 -14.20 -13.17
C ASP A 406 1.92 -14.16 -14.52
N PHE A 407 1.12 -14.07 -15.59
CA PHE A 407 1.61 -14.00 -16.97
C PHE A 407 2.38 -12.73 -17.30
N SER A 408 2.35 -11.73 -16.43
CA SER A 408 3.08 -10.47 -16.61
C SER A 408 4.38 -10.41 -15.82
N PHE A 409 4.71 -11.48 -15.08
CA PHE A 409 5.86 -11.46 -14.20
C PHE A 409 7.17 -11.55 -14.98
N ASP A 410 8.00 -10.53 -14.80
CA ASP A 410 9.42 -10.54 -15.12
C ASP A 410 10.22 -10.55 -13.82
N GLY A 411 11.13 -11.51 -13.66
CA GLY A 411 11.79 -11.68 -12.38
C GLY A 411 12.68 -12.90 -12.23
N ILE A 412 12.94 -13.19 -10.97
CA ILE A 412 13.60 -14.42 -10.52
C ILE A 412 12.57 -15.28 -9.80
N ALA A 413 12.68 -16.60 -9.92
CA ALA A 413 11.84 -17.52 -9.19
C ALA A 413 12.63 -18.72 -8.65
N ARG A 414 12.48 -19.03 -7.36
CA ARG A 414 13.11 -20.20 -6.76
C ARG A 414 12.29 -21.45 -7.04
N TYR A 415 12.95 -22.50 -7.49
CA TYR A 415 12.37 -23.84 -7.56
C TYR A 415 13.43 -24.91 -7.22
N GLY A 416 13.15 -25.70 -6.18
CA GLY A 416 14.12 -26.63 -5.61
C GLY A 416 15.39 -25.91 -5.12
N SER A 417 16.56 -26.37 -5.56
CA SER A 417 17.87 -25.77 -5.23
C SER A 417 18.32 -24.66 -6.19
N GLY A 418 17.55 -24.38 -7.25
CA GLY A 418 17.88 -23.42 -8.30
C GLY A 418 16.98 -22.18 -8.27
N ASP A 419 17.54 -21.08 -8.73
CA ASP A 419 16.84 -19.82 -8.97
C ASP A 419 16.81 -19.57 -10.47
N TRP A 420 15.67 -19.20 -11.02
CA TRP A 420 15.44 -19.17 -12.46
C TRP A 420 14.93 -17.82 -12.92
N TYR A 421 15.38 -17.38 -14.09
CA TYR A 421 14.89 -16.18 -14.74
C TYR A 421 13.51 -16.46 -15.33
N VAL A 422 12.58 -15.56 -15.06
CA VAL A 422 11.22 -15.61 -15.56
C VAL A 422 10.98 -14.36 -16.40
N HIS A 423 10.44 -14.56 -17.60
CA HIS A 423 10.03 -13.49 -18.49
C HIS A 423 8.61 -13.75 -19.00
N ASN A 424 7.72 -12.75 -18.96
CA ASN A 424 6.29 -12.90 -19.29
C ASN A 424 5.64 -14.10 -18.58
N GLY A 425 5.96 -14.26 -17.30
CA GLY A 425 5.42 -15.30 -16.44
C GLY A 425 5.95 -16.71 -16.71
N VAL A 426 6.88 -16.92 -17.65
CA VAL A 426 7.47 -18.24 -17.96
C VAL A 426 8.98 -18.25 -17.74
N VAL A 427 9.52 -19.35 -17.21
CA VAL A 427 10.97 -19.53 -17.10
C VAL A 427 11.59 -19.54 -18.49
N ASP A 428 12.57 -18.66 -18.70
CA ASP A 428 13.36 -18.61 -19.92
C ASP A 428 14.70 -19.32 -19.70
N PHE A 429 14.76 -20.59 -20.09
CA PHE A 429 15.96 -21.44 -20.01
C PHE A 429 17.10 -21.02 -20.95
N ASN A 430 16.87 -20.08 -21.87
CA ASN A 430 17.91 -19.60 -22.78
C ASN A 430 18.49 -18.26 -22.33
N TYR A 431 17.95 -17.68 -21.26
CA TYR A 431 18.41 -16.39 -20.77
C TYR A 431 19.83 -16.47 -20.23
N ASN A 432 20.72 -15.67 -20.80
CA ASN A 432 22.08 -15.47 -20.32
C ASN A 432 22.26 -13.96 -20.12
N GLY A 433 22.56 -13.52 -18.90
CA GLY A 433 22.65 -12.08 -18.59
C GLY A 433 22.31 -11.75 -17.14
N LEU A 434 22.33 -10.46 -16.81
CA LEU A 434 22.06 -9.95 -15.47
C LEU A 434 20.62 -9.43 -15.36
N TYR A 435 19.93 -9.70 -14.25
CA TYR A 435 18.59 -9.19 -13.99
C TYR A 435 18.48 -8.63 -12.56
N ARG A 436 17.93 -7.41 -12.43
CA ARG A 436 17.76 -6.74 -11.14
C ARG A 436 16.40 -7.08 -10.56
N VAL A 437 16.40 -7.52 -9.31
CA VAL A 437 15.20 -7.84 -8.54
C VAL A 437 15.17 -6.88 -7.35
N SER A 438 13.98 -6.43 -6.95
CA SER A 438 13.82 -5.56 -5.78
C SER A 438 12.78 -6.13 -4.84
N ASN A 439 13.19 -6.48 -3.61
CA ASN A 439 12.34 -6.96 -2.52
C ASN A 439 11.28 -8.00 -2.92
N LEU A 440 11.66 -9.02 -3.68
CA LEU A 440 10.75 -10.09 -4.11
C LEU A 440 10.79 -11.26 -3.13
N THR A 441 9.73 -11.48 -2.36
CA THR A 441 9.62 -12.64 -1.45
C THR A 441 8.85 -13.80 -2.07
N GLN A 442 9.35 -15.02 -1.88
CA GLN A 442 8.80 -16.26 -2.40
C GLN A 442 8.66 -17.32 -1.31
N SER A 443 7.61 -18.14 -1.41
CA SER A 443 7.27 -19.18 -0.43
C SER A 443 7.56 -20.55 -1.04
N MET A 444 8.45 -21.29 -0.38
CA MET A 444 8.89 -22.61 -0.81
C MET A 444 7.92 -23.71 -0.39
N SER A 445 8.03 -24.87 -1.03
CA SER A 445 7.18 -26.04 -0.76
C SER A 445 7.30 -26.60 0.66
N ASP A 446 8.41 -26.32 1.35
CA ASP A 446 8.67 -26.70 2.74
C ASP A 446 8.28 -25.62 3.76
N GLY A 447 7.67 -24.52 3.30
CA GLY A 447 7.26 -23.39 4.14
C GLY A 447 8.36 -22.36 4.40
N GLN A 448 9.58 -22.55 3.88
CA GLN A 448 10.61 -21.52 3.94
C GLN A 448 10.24 -20.32 3.08
N THR A 449 10.65 -19.13 3.51
CA THR A 449 10.54 -17.91 2.70
C THR A 449 11.91 -17.46 2.22
N VAL A 450 11.93 -16.91 1.02
CA VAL A 450 13.13 -16.46 0.34
C VAL A 450 12.89 -15.07 -0.18
N THR A 451 13.77 -14.14 0.13
CA THR A 451 13.73 -12.79 -0.42
C THR A 451 14.87 -12.60 -1.42
N PHE A 452 14.52 -12.10 -2.60
CA PHE A 452 15.43 -11.70 -3.66
C PHE A 452 15.50 -10.17 -3.73
N ASP A 453 16.70 -9.62 -3.58
CA ASP A 453 16.95 -8.19 -3.66
C ASP A 453 18.37 -7.95 -4.19
N GLY A 454 18.50 -7.19 -5.28
CA GLY A 454 19.76 -6.92 -5.97
C GLY A 454 19.85 -7.53 -7.38
N TRP A 455 21.06 -7.51 -7.93
CA TRP A 455 21.37 -8.09 -9.24
C TRP A 455 21.68 -9.58 -9.16
N TYR A 456 21.20 -10.34 -10.14
CA TYR A 456 21.45 -11.77 -10.29
C TYR A 456 21.97 -12.06 -11.69
N SER A 457 23.07 -12.80 -11.81
CA SER A 457 23.60 -13.30 -13.09
C SER A 457 22.93 -14.63 -13.43
N PHE A 458 22.57 -14.83 -14.69
CA PHE A 458 21.94 -16.04 -15.17
C PHE A 458 22.75 -16.65 -16.31
N VAL A 459 22.90 -17.97 -16.26
CA VAL A 459 23.44 -18.81 -17.34
C VAL A 459 22.41 -19.90 -17.64
N ASN A 460 21.95 -19.97 -18.89
CA ASN A 460 20.87 -20.87 -19.33
C ASN A 460 19.62 -20.79 -18.41
N GLY A 461 19.21 -19.56 -18.12
CA GLY A 461 18.04 -19.24 -17.32
C GLY A 461 18.21 -19.48 -15.82
N LYS A 462 19.32 -20.05 -15.35
CA LYS A 462 19.57 -20.34 -13.93
C LYS A 462 20.52 -19.32 -13.32
N VAL A 463 20.26 -18.87 -12.11
CA VAL A 463 21.20 -18.02 -11.37
C VAL A 463 22.52 -18.74 -11.23
N ASP A 464 23.56 -18.07 -11.68
CA ASP A 464 24.93 -18.46 -11.46
C ASP A 464 25.42 -17.83 -10.14
N LYS A 465 25.68 -18.69 -9.14
CA LYS A 465 26.12 -18.29 -7.80
C LYS A 465 27.61 -17.91 -7.74
N HIS A 466 28.34 -17.96 -8.87
CA HIS A 466 29.79 -17.77 -8.93
C HIS A 466 30.27 -16.40 -9.48
N TYR A 467 29.40 -15.45 -9.85
CA TYR A 467 29.83 -14.18 -10.47
C TYR A 467 29.58 -12.93 -9.61
N SER A 468 30.66 -12.38 -9.03
CA SER A 468 30.74 -11.11 -8.30
C SER A 468 31.45 -9.98 -9.07
N ASP A 469 31.75 -10.18 -10.36
CA ASP A 469 32.83 -9.45 -11.03
C ASP A 469 32.39 -8.59 -12.23
N PHE A 470 31.13 -8.11 -12.28
CA PHE A 470 30.66 -7.23 -13.35
C PHE A 470 29.85 -6.03 -12.82
N ILE A 471 30.11 -4.83 -13.36
CA ILE A 471 29.35 -3.60 -13.09
C ILE A 471 28.73 -3.04 -14.38
N TYR A 472 27.52 -2.48 -14.29
CA TYR A 472 26.85 -1.83 -15.42
C TYR A 472 27.20 -0.36 -15.46
N ASP A 473 27.87 0.10 -16.52
CA ASP A 473 28.37 1.48 -16.63
C ASP A 473 27.31 2.49 -17.12
N GLY A 474 26.06 2.05 -17.26
CA GLY A 474 24.96 2.81 -17.86
C GLY A 474 24.81 2.63 -19.38
N LYS A 475 25.70 1.88 -20.03
CA LYS A 475 25.61 1.48 -21.44
C LYS A 475 25.75 -0.04 -21.60
N GLU A 476 26.81 -0.61 -21.04
CA GLU A 476 27.17 -2.03 -21.15
C GLU A 476 27.70 -2.59 -19.82
N TRP A 477 27.69 -3.92 -19.69
CA TRP A 477 28.26 -4.59 -18.53
C TRP A 477 29.76 -4.78 -18.74
N LYS A 478 30.56 -4.26 -17.81
CA LYS A 478 32.02 -4.36 -17.86
C LYS A 478 32.55 -5.21 -16.69
N PRO A 479 33.54 -6.09 -16.93
CA PRO A 479 34.19 -6.82 -15.86
C PRO A 479 34.88 -5.82 -14.91
N VAL A 480 34.73 -6.02 -13.61
CA VAL A 480 35.50 -5.29 -12.61
C VAL A 480 36.83 -5.98 -12.38
N THR A 481 37.87 -5.19 -12.15
CA THR A 481 39.21 -5.70 -11.84
C THR A 481 39.41 -6.02 -10.36
N ASN A 482 38.48 -5.58 -9.49
CA ASN A 482 38.46 -5.92 -8.06
C ASN A 482 37.44 -7.03 -7.78
N GLU A 483 37.93 -8.17 -7.28
CA GLU A 483 37.23 -9.48 -7.14
C GLU A 483 36.04 -9.54 -6.16
N ASN A 484 35.42 -8.41 -5.74
CA ASN A 484 34.50 -8.38 -4.57
C ASN A 484 33.24 -7.49 -4.69
N VAL A 485 32.67 -7.25 -5.88
CA VAL A 485 31.46 -6.40 -6.03
C VAL A 485 30.18 -7.23 -5.92
N SER A 486 29.70 -7.44 -4.70
CA SER A 486 28.43 -8.15 -4.42
C SER A 486 27.18 -7.25 -4.51
N SER A 487 25.98 -7.84 -4.45
CA SER A 487 24.70 -7.10 -4.42
C SER A 487 24.49 -6.22 -3.18
N THR A 488 25.31 -6.38 -2.14
CA THR A 488 25.30 -5.54 -0.93
C THR A 488 26.49 -4.58 -0.89
N TYR A 489 27.30 -4.56 -1.95
CA TYR A 489 28.49 -3.71 -2.03
C TYR A 489 28.10 -2.23 -2.13
N ASN A 490 28.62 -1.44 -1.20
CA ASN A 490 28.58 0.02 -1.17
C ASN A 490 30.03 0.51 -1.18
N GLY A 491 30.45 1.20 -2.24
CA GLY A 491 31.84 1.62 -2.40
C GLY A 491 32.17 2.09 -3.82
N PHE A 492 33.45 2.03 -4.17
CA PHE A 492 33.96 2.34 -5.51
C PHE A 492 34.45 1.07 -6.21
N ALA A 493 33.94 0.80 -7.41
CA ALA A 493 34.31 -0.37 -8.21
C ALA A 493 35.09 0.02 -9.47
N GLU A 494 36.24 -0.64 -9.70
CA GLU A 494 37.12 -0.36 -10.82
C GLU A 494 36.83 -1.27 -12.01
N ASN A 495 36.77 -0.72 -13.23
CA ASN A 495 36.64 -1.48 -14.48
C ASN A 495 37.81 -1.28 -15.45
N GLY A 496 39.02 -1.07 -14.91
CA GLY A 496 40.25 -0.80 -15.65
C GLY A 496 40.38 0.60 -16.26
N GLU A 497 39.28 1.27 -16.58
CA GLU A 497 39.28 2.64 -17.12
C GLU A 497 38.76 3.69 -16.12
N ASN A 498 37.80 3.32 -15.28
CA ASN A 498 37.13 4.24 -14.36
C ASN A 498 36.83 3.56 -13.01
N ASN A 499 36.76 4.39 -11.96
CA ASN A 499 36.25 4.00 -10.65
C ASN A 499 34.80 4.48 -10.52
N TRP A 500 33.86 3.56 -10.35
CA TRP A 500 32.42 3.87 -10.33
C TRP A 500 31.87 3.88 -8.91
N PHE A 501 31.03 4.86 -8.60
CA PHE A 501 30.27 4.92 -7.36
C PHE A 501 29.15 3.88 -7.37
N VAL A 502 29.21 2.92 -6.45
CA VAL A 502 28.31 1.77 -6.37
C VAL A 502 27.57 1.76 -5.04
N ILE A 503 26.24 1.60 -5.09
CA ILE A 503 25.38 1.39 -3.93
C ILE A 503 24.52 0.14 -4.15
N ASN A 504 24.55 -0.79 -3.20
CA ASN A 504 23.90 -2.10 -3.25
C ASN A 504 24.20 -2.83 -4.56
N GLY A 505 25.47 -2.86 -4.97
CA GLY A 505 25.92 -3.46 -6.24
C GLY A 505 25.46 -2.73 -7.52
N ASN A 506 24.84 -1.54 -7.42
CA ASN A 506 24.41 -0.74 -8.57
C ASN A 506 25.31 0.48 -8.77
N VAL A 507 25.79 0.71 -9.98
CA VAL A 507 26.44 1.98 -10.35
C VAL A 507 25.42 3.12 -10.29
N LYS A 508 25.78 4.21 -9.62
CA LYS A 508 24.99 5.45 -9.53
C LYS A 508 25.34 6.41 -10.66
N SER A 509 25.04 6.03 -11.90
CA SER A 509 25.46 6.77 -13.12
C SER A 509 24.87 8.17 -13.25
N ASP A 510 23.79 8.47 -12.53
CA ASP A 510 23.14 9.77 -12.45
C ASP A 510 23.71 10.66 -11.33
N PHE A 511 24.51 10.09 -10.42
CA PHE A 511 25.04 10.82 -9.29
C PHE A 511 26.20 11.74 -9.71
N THR A 512 26.04 13.03 -9.46
CA THR A 512 27.13 14.01 -9.50
C THR A 512 27.19 14.73 -8.16
N GLY A 513 28.30 14.58 -7.46
CA GLY A 513 28.44 15.09 -6.10
C GLY A 513 29.69 14.60 -5.40
N LEU A 514 29.68 14.61 -4.07
CA LEU A 514 30.74 14.07 -3.24
C LEU A 514 30.33 12.73 -2.64
N VAL A 515 31.28 11.82 -2.50
CA VAL A 515 31.07 10.54 -1.82
C VAL A 515 32.20 10.34 -0.83
N THR A 516 31.85 10.19 0.45
CA THR A 516 32.80 9.89 1.52
C THR A 516 32.80 8.39 1.80
N ASP A 517 33.94 7.74 1.57
CA ASP A 517 34.12 6.31 1.75
C ASP A 517 34.39 5.91 3.21
N LYS A 518 34.55 4.60 3.43
CA LYS A 518 34.73 4.02 4.78
C LYS A 518 36.05 4.43 5.42
N ASP A 519 37.04 4.82 4.61
CA ASP A 519 38.34 5.33 5.06
C ASP A 519 38.29 6.85 5.28
N ASN A 520 37.09 7.43 5.26
CA ASN A 520 36.83 8.86 5.40
C ASN A 520 37.46 9.71 4.28
N ILE A 521 37.67 9.11 3.10
CA ILE A 521 38.14 9.81 1.90
C ILE A 521 36.92 10.27 1.13
N THR A 522 36.79 11.59 0.99
CA THR A 522 35.74 12.20 0.16
C THR A 522 36.22 12.32 -1.29
N ARG A 523 35.48 11.78 -2.25
CA ARG A 523 35.80 11.84 -3.69
C ARG A 523 34.74 12.61 -4.45
N TYR A 524 35.15 13.37 -5.46
CA TYR A 524 34.23 13.96 -6.41
C TYR A 524 33.81 12.92 -7.44
N VAL A 525 32.50 12.74 -7.58
CA VAL A 525 31.87 11.82 -8.51
C VAL A 525 31.10 12.63 -9.54
N GLU A 526 31.33 12.36 -10.82
CA GLU A 526 30.66 13.00 -11.95
C GLU A 526 30.04 11.93 -12.83
N ASN A 527 28.71 11.97 -12.96
CA ASN A 527 27.92 10.94 -13.68
C ASN A 527 28.27 9.50 -13.23
N GLY A 528 28.34 9.30 -11.91
CA GLY A 528 28.68 8.04 -11.27
C GLY A 528 30.15 7.64 -11.31
N LYS A 529 31.03 8.40 -11.97
CA LYS A 529 32.46 8.11 -12.04
C LYS A 529 33.23 8.96 -11.05
N ALA A 530 34.09 8.36 -10.24
CA ALA A 530 35.10 9.09 -9.50
C ALA A 530 35.97 9.86 -10.51
N SER A 531 35.90 11.17 -10.42
CA SER A 531 36.66 12.07 -11.28
C SER A 531 38.12 12.08 -10.84
N ASN A 532 39.06 12.28 -11.77
CA ASN A 532 40.48 12.49 -11.46
C ASN A 532 40.82 13.99 -11.42
N ILE A 533 39.89 14.83 -10.97
CA ILE A 533 40.09 16.28 -10.97
C ILE A 533 41.15 16.65 -9.93
N THR A 534 42.10 17.49 -10.33
CA THR A 534 43.06 18.13 -9.44
C THR A 534 42.92 19.65 -9.60
N GLY A 535 42.88 20.37 -8.47
CA GLY A 535 42.69 21.82 -8.42
C GLY A 535 41.33 22.23 -7.87
N VAL A 536 40.93 23.46 -8.18
CA VAL A 536 39.77 24.14 -7.59
C VAL A 536 38.48 23.84 -8.36
N LYS A 537 37.39 23.50 -7.66
CA LYS A 537 36.04 23.36 -8.24
C LYS A 537 34.97 23.98 -7.34
N GLU A 538 34.11 24.82 -7.92
CA GLU A 538 32.88 25.27 -7.27
C GLU A 538 31.86 24.13 -7.32
N LEU A 539 31.26 23.82 -6.18
CA LEU A 539 30.27 22.78 -6.01
C LEU A 539 28.97 23.36 -5.48
N SER A 540 27.86 22.89 -6.05
CA SER A 540 26.52 22.96 -5.47
C SER A 540 25.89 21.60 -5.73
N CYS A 541 26.12 20.66 -4.82
CA CYS A 541 25.82 19.25 -5.02
C CYS A 541 25.57 18.53 -3.69
N GLN A 542 25.23 17.25 -3.76
CA GLN A 542 25.05 16.42 -2.57
C GLN A 542 26.35 15.71 -2.19
N GLU A 543 26.57 15.53 -0.89
CA GLU A 543 27.57 14.62 -0.34
C GLU A 543 26.88 13.40 0.27
N TYR A 544 27.29 12.21 -0.15
CA TYR A 544 26.82 10.92 0.36
C TYR A 544 27.89 10.25 1.23
N ASN A 545 27.53 9.81 2.44
CA ASN A 545 28.45 9.11 3.33
C ASN A 545 28.19 7.58 3.29
N LEU A 546 29.17 6.81 2.83
CA LEU A 546 29.07 5.36 2.67
C LEU A 546 28.96 4.59 4.00
N THR A 547 29.43 5.16 5.11
CA THR A 547 29.41 4.54 6.43
C THR A 547 28.05 4.72 7.12
N THR A 548 27.43 5.91 7.00
CA THR A 548 26.17 6.23 7.67
C THR A 548 24.94 6.11 6.76
N GLY A 549 25.12 6.15 5.43
CA GLY A 549 24.03 6.21 4.45
C GLY A 549 23.36 7.59 4.36
N ASN A 550 23.87 8.61 5.07
CA ASN A 550 23.29 9.94 5.09
C ASN A 550 23.73 10.77 3.88
N THR A 551 22.86 11.70 3.47
CA THR A 551 23.13 12.69 2.42
C THR A 551 23.01 14.10 2.99
N GLN A 552 23.90 15.00 2.60
CA GLN A 552 23.85 16.43 2.97
C GLN A 552 24.12 17.33 1.75
N GLU A 553 23.62 18.57 1.79
CA GLU A 553 23.95 19.56 0.77
C GLU A 553 25.34 20.15 1.01
N VAL A 554 26.09 20.32 -0.08
CA VAL A 554 27.42 20.91 -0.09
C VAL A 554 27.46 22.03 -1.10
N ASN A 555 27.70 23.24 -0.60
CA ASN A 555 27.79 24.47 -1.38
C ASN A 555 29.10 25.18 -1.06
N GLY A 556 29.94 25.41 -2.06
CA GLY A 556 31.19 26.14 -1.90
C GLY A 556 32.26 25.77 -2.91
N THR A 557 33.40 26.44 -2.81
CA THR A 557 34.58 26.17 -3.63
C THR A 557 35.51 25.22 -2.89
N TYR A 558 35.91 24.13 -3.51
CA TYR A 558 36.71 23.08 -2.88
C TYR A 558 37.97 22.76 -3.68
N HIS A 559 39.02 22.33 -2.97
CA HIS A 559 40.28 21.91 -3.57
C HIS A 559 40.38 20.38 -3.64
N PHE A 560 40.61 19.84 -4.83
CA PHE A 560 40.73 18.42 -5.10
C PHE A 560 42.17 18.04 -5.43
N THR A 561 42.58 16.85 -4.97
CA THR A 561 43.85 16.22 -5.34
C THR A 561 43.52 14.82 -5.86
N ASN A 562 43.76 14.58 -7.15
CA ASN A 562 43.47 13.31 -7.83
C ASN A 562 42.04 12.79 -7.57
N GLY A 563 41.06 13.68 -7.62
CA GLY A 563 39.66 13.36 -7.39
C GLY A 563 39.20 13.36 -5.94
N CYS A 564 40.12 13.35 -4.99
CA CYS A 564 39.81 13.38 -3.57
C CYS A 564 39.72 14.82 -3.08
N LEU A 565 38.66 15.14 -2.34
CA LEU A 565 38.57 16.37 -1.57
C LEU A 565 39.55 16.28 -0.40
N ASP A 566 40.57 17.12 -0.43
CA ASP A 566 41.55 17.21 0.65
C ASP A 566 40.99 18.07 1.80
N ARG A 567 40.19 17.43 2.67
CA ARG A 567 39.64 18.07 3.87
C ARG A 567 40.70 18.43 4.92
N THR A 568 41.93 17.96 4.75
CA THR A 568 43.03 18.29 5.67
C THR A 568 43.76 19.56 5.26
N TYR A 569 43.54 20.03 4.04
CA TYR A 569 44.20 21.21 3.53
C TYR A 569 43.64 22.49 4.16
N THR A 570 44.42 23.09 5.05
CA THR A 570 44.21 24.44 5.56
C THR A 570 45.47 25.25 5.26
N GLY A 571 45.34 26.29 4.45
CA GLY A 571 46.50 27.03 3.95
C GLY A 571 46.19 27.92 2.77
N ILE A 572 47.27 28.37 2.11
CA ILE A 572 47.19 29.30 1.00
C ILE A 572 47.59 28.62 -0.30
N VAL A 573 46.69 28.69 -1.29
CA VAL A 573 46.97 28.29 -2.66
C VAL A 573 47.30 29.54 -3.46
N GLU A 574 48.45 29.52 -4.12
CA GLU A 574 48.84 30.54 -5.09
C GLU A 574 48.61 29.99 -6.50
N GLU A 575 47.59 30.50 -7.19
CA GLU A 575 47.29 30.11 -8.57
C GLU A 575 47.14 31.36 -9.44
N LYS A 576 47.87 31.40 -10.56
CA LYS A 576 47.87 32.54 -11.50
C LYS A 576 48.06 33.89 -10.80
N ASN A 577 48.95 33.93 -9.81
CA ASN A 577 49.28 35.13 -9.04
C ASN A 577 48.10 35.64 -8.18
N ILE A 578 47.14 34.78 -7.83
CA ILE A 578 46.07 35.03 -6.87
C ILE A 578 46.32 34.12 -5.66
N LEU A 579 46.43 34.70 -4.46
CA LEU A 579 46.48 33.93 -3.24
C LEU A 579 45.07 33.72 -2.74
N THR A 580 44.68 32.48 -2.47
CA THR A 580 43.39 32.11 -1.89
C THR A 580 43.61 31.37 -0.58
N TYR A 581 42.75 31.60 0.40
CA TYR A 581 42.83 30.94 1.70
C TYR A 581 41.77 29.86 1.81
N TRP A 582 42.24 28.68 2.19
CA TRP A 582 41.46 27.47 2.29
C TRP A 582 41.49 26.99 3.72
N GLU A 583 40.35 26.50 4.18
CA GLU A 583 40.18 25.89 5.49
C GLU A 583 39.40 24.60 5.31
N ASN A 584 39.96 23.49 5.79
CA ASN A 584 39.39 22.15 5.64
C ASN A 584 39.05 21.77 4.19
N GLY A 585 39.90 22.17 3.24
CA GLY A 585 39.72 21.91 1.81
C GLY A 585 38.73 22.83 1.10
N GLN A 586 38.07 23.75 1.82
CA GLN A 586 37.09 24.70 1.27
C GLN A 586 37.66 26.12 1.23
N LEU A 587 37.35 26.87 0.18
CA LEU A 587 37.67 28.30 0.10
C LEU A 587 36.90 29.02 1.21
N ASN A 588 37.63 29.55 2.19
CA ASN A 588 37.00 30.23 3.31
C ASN A 588 36.64 31.66 2.89
N LYS A 589 35.40 31.84 2.40
CA LYS A 589 34.87 33.16 2.00
C LYS A 589 34.61 34.08 3.21
N ASP A 590 34.58 33.55 4.42
CA ASP A 590 34.38 34.33 5.64
C ASP A 590 35.70 34.84 6.23
N ILE A 591 36.85 34.48 5.64
CA ILE A 591 38.13 34.96 6.12
C ILE A 591 38.21 36.49 6.03
N ASN A 592 38.64 37.10 7.13
CA ASN A 592 38.96 38.51 7.22
C ASN A 592 40.10 38.71 8.23
N LYS A 593 41.30 38.23 7.89
CA LYS A 593 42.48 38.24 8.77
C LYS A 593 43.79 38.16 7.99
N LEU A 594 44.90 38.30 8.69
CA LEU A 594 46.24 38.07 8.17
C LEU A 594 46.58 36.59 8.24
N VAL A 595 47.19 36.09 7.17
CA VAL A 595 47.65 34.72 7.09
C VAL A 595 49.09 34.72 6.60
N LYS A 596 49.94 33.95 7.30
CA LYS A 596 51.35 33.83 6.96
C LYS A 596 51.54 32.96 5.72
N TYR A 597 52.25 33.47 4.72
CA TYR A 597 52.64 32.75 3.50
C TYR A 597 54.05 33.13 3.08
N LYS A 598 54.91 32.14 2.83
CA LYS A 598 56.31 32.38 2.38
C LYS A 598 57.04 33.45 3.21
N ASN A 599 56.93 33.36 4.53
CA ASN A 599 57.48 34.29 5.53
C ASN A 599 56.90 35.72 5.58
N GLU A 600 55.89 36.03 4.78
CA GLU A 600 55.18 37.30 4.79
C GLU A 600 53.77 37.11 5.35
N LEU A 601 53.17 38.16 5.91
CA LEU A 601 51.75 38.16 6.30
C LEU A 601 50.93 38.79 5.19
N TYR A 602 49.93 38.10 4.68
CA TYR A 602 49.01 38.60 3.65
C TYR A 602 47.64 38.81 4.23
N TYR A 603 46.97 39.90 3.84
CA TYR A 603 45.59 40.16 4.21
C TYR A 603 44.66 39.41 3.29
N PHE A 604 43.83 38.56 3.88
CA PHE A 604 42.79 37.81 3.19
C PHE A 604 41.41 38.35 3.56
N GLU A 605 40.62 38.63 2.53
CA GLU A 605 39.22 38.99 2.61
C GLU A 605 38.45 38.23 1.53
N ASN A 606 37.28 37.68 1.87
CA ASN A 606 36.42 36.97 0.92
C ASN A 606 37.14 35.81 0.18
N GLY A 607 37.89 35.01 0.94
CA GLY A 607 38.65 33.85 0.47
C GLY A 607 39.92 34.15 -0.31
N LYS A 608 40.26 35.41 -0.56
CA LYS A 608 41.41 35.79 -1.39
C LYS A 608 42.26 36.86 -0.72
N CYS A 609 43.53 36.90 -1.08
CA CYS A 609 44.38 38.02 -0.70
C CYS A 609 43.91 39.27 -1.44
N ASP A 610 43.50 40.28 -0.69
CA ASP A 610 43.15 41.57 -1.28
C ASP A 610 44.43 42.35 -1.57
N LYS A 611 45.00 42.12 -2.75
CA LYS A 611 46.19 42.83 -3.25
C LYS A 611 45.97 44.33 -3.45
N THR A 612 44.74 44.83 -3.35
CA THR A 612 44.43 46.26 -3.43
C THR A 612 44.33 46.92 -2.06
N PHE A 613 44.26 46.12 -0.99
CA PHE A 613 44.11 46.64 0.36
C PHE A 613 45.36 47.42 0.78
N LYS A 614 45.11 48.61 1.30
CA LYS A 614 46.08 49.49 1.94
C LYS A 614 45.48 50.09 3.22
N GLY A 615 46.18 49.94 4.33
CA GLY A 615 45.70 50.40 5.64
C GLY A 615 46.06 49.42 6.75
N VAL A 616 45.50 49.62 7.93
CA VAL A 616 45.74 48.75 9.09
C VAL A 616 44.69 47.65 9.15
N VAL A 617 45.15 46.41 9.32
CA VAL A 617 44.33 45.23 9.61
C VAL A 617 44.58 44.82 11.04
N GLN A 618 43.52 44.44 11.74
CA GLN A 618 43.57 43.97 13.11
C GLN A 618 43.01 42.56 13.18
N ASP A 619 43.83 41.64 13.69
CA ASP A 619 43.46 40.26 13.99
C ASP A 619 44.25 39.73 15.20
N ASP A 620 44.17 38.43 15.45
CA ASP A 620 44.86 37.77 16.56
C ASP A 620 46.40 37.84 16.46
N THR A 621 46.95 38.15 15.28
CA THR A 621 48.40 38.37 15.09
C THR A 621 48.84 39.78 15.50
N GLY A 622 47.88 40.68 15.69
CA GLY A 622 48.07 42.07 16.08
C GLY A 622 47.45 43.04 15.08
N SER A 623 47.78 44.32 15.26
CA SER A 623 47.43 45.36 14.29
C SER A 623 48.63 45.60 13.38
N TRP A 624 48.49 45.37 12.08
CA TRP A 624 49.58 45.48 11.11
C TRP A 624 49.20 46.39 9.95
N TYR A 625 50.17 47.14 9.45
CA TYR A 625 49.99 47.94 8.25
C TYR A 625 50.21 47.11 7.00
N ILE A 626 49.21 47.15 6.14
CA ILE A 626 49.11 46.40 4.90
C ILE A 626 49.27 47.36 3.74
N ASN A 627 50.09 46.95 2.77
CA ASN A 627 50.30 47.64 1.52
C ASN A 627 50.31 46.61 0.40
N ASN A 628 49.48 46.80 -0.63
CA ASN A 628 49.28 45.83 -1.70
C ASN A 628 48.91 44.42 -1.19
N GLY A 629 48.05 44.35 -0.17
CA GLY A 629 47.55 43.09 0.40
C GLY A 629 48.54 42.30 1.26
N LYS A 630 49.72 42.84 1.57
CA LYS A 630 50.68 42.22 2.50
C LYS A 630 51.18 43.20 3.56
N VAL A 631 51.66 42.68 4.68
CA VAL A 631 52.30 43.47 5.71
C VAL A 631 53.53 44.16 5.12
N ASP A 632 53.59 45.47 5.30
CA ASP A 632 54.74 46.27 4.91
C ASP A 632 55.61 46.53 6.14
N TYR A 633 56.54 45.61 6.39
CA TYR A 633 57.48 45.67 7.51
C TYR A 633 58.41 46.89 7.48
N SER A 634 58.49 47.60 6.34
CA SER A 634 59.28 48.83 6.23
C SER A 634 58.51 50.07 6.69
N PHE A 635 57.18 49.98 6.80
CA PHE A 635 56.35 51.12 7.16
C PHE A 635 56.49 51.46 8.64
N SER A 636 56.88 52.71 8.90
CA SER A 636 56.76 53.34 10.21
C SER A 636 56.11 54.70 10.03
N GLY A 637 55.04 54.96 10.78
CA GLY A 637 54.22 56.16 10.64
C GLY A 637 52.78 55.91 11.02
N MET A 638 51.93 56.90 10.76
CA MET A 638 50.51 56.81 11.06
C MET A 638 49.74 56.19 9.90
N ALA A 639 48.87 55.23 10.19
CA ALA A 639 48.02 54.60 9.18
C ALA A 639 46.59 54.39 9.67
N LEU A 640 45.64 54.56 8.75
CA LEU A 640 44.22 54.36 9.01
C LEU A 640 43.88 52.87 9.00
N CYS A 641 43.19 52.41 10.03
CA CYS A 641 42.46 51.14 10.01
C CYS A 641 41.13 51.34 9.30
N ASN A 642 40.95 50.66 8.17
CA ASN A 642 39.74 50.83 7.36
C ASN A 642 38.48 50.29 8.06
N LYS A 643 38.64 49.37 9.03
CA LYS A 643 37.55 48.70 9.75
C LYS A 643 36.87 49.62 10.77
N ASN A 644 37.64 50.20 11.70
CA ASN A 644 37.10 51.06 12.76
C ASN A 644 37.31 52.56 12.49
N LYS A 645 37.96 52.92 11.38
CA LYS A 645 38.31 54.29 11.01
C LYS A 645 39.24 54.98 12.01
N TRP A 646 39.95 54.22 12.83
CA TRP A 646 40.94 54.74 13.77
C TRP A 646 42.33 54.77 13.15
N TRP A 647 43.16 55.71 13.59
CA TRP A 647 44.53 55.83 13.12
C TRP A 647 45.47 55.17 14.11
N TYR A 648 46.44 54.42 13.59
CA TYR A 648 47.38 53.64 14.37
C TYR A 648 48.80 54.13 14.09
N CYS A 649 49.59 54.31 15.14
CA CYS A 649 51.04 54.39 15.07
C CYS A 649 51.58 53.02 14.71
N ILE A 650 52.22 52.94 13.57
CA ILE A 650 52.88 51.73 13.09
C ILE A 650 54.37 51.95 13.16
N LYS A 651 55.10 50.92 13.59
CA LYS A 651 56.55 50.84 13.56
C LYS A 651 56.96 49.49 13.04
N ASN A 652 57.81 49.48 12.01
CA ASN A 652 58.24 48.26 11.33
C ASN A 652 57.07 47.35 10.91
N GLY A 653 56.00 47.96 10.38
CA GLY A 653 54.79 47.29 9.92
C GLY A 653 53.78 46.89 10.99
N LYS A 654 54.11 46.94 12.29
CA LYS A 654 53.21 46.57 13.40
C LYS A 654 52.79 47.79 14.21
N LEU A 655 51.61 47.75 14.81
CA LEU A 655 51.19 48.70 15.84
C LEU A 655 52.27 48.84 16.91
N ASP A 656 52.73 50.08 17.08
CA ASP A 656 53.58 50.47 18.19
C ASP A 656 52.70 50.93 19.35
N SER A 657 52.24 49.95 20.15
CA SER A 657 51.39 50.22 21.31
C SER A 657 52.12 50.98 22.43
N SER A 658 53.44 51.19 22.32
CA SER A 658 54.18 51.99 23.29
C SER A 658 53.98 53.50 23.09
N VAL A 659 53.40 53.90 21.95
CA VAL A 659 53.22 55.32 21.63
C VAL A 659 52.07 55.90 22.45
N ASN A 660 52.45 56.74 23.41
CA ASN A 660 51.55 57.55 24.24
C ASN A 660 51.99 59.02 24.14
N ARG A 661 51.71 59.67 23.01
CA ARG A 661 52.19 61.04 22.72
C ARG A 661 51.31 61.75 21.70
N LEU A 662 51.59 63.03 21.49
CA LEU A 662 50.97 63.78 20.40
C LEU A 662 51.63 63.43 19.05
N GLU A 663 50.81 63.11 18.06
CA GLU A 663 51.21 62.91 16.67
C GLU A 663 50.57 63.96 15.76
N TYR A 664 51.34 64.53 14.84
CA TYR A 664 50.83 65.54 13.91
C TYR A 664 50.28 64.88 12.64
N MET A 665 49.01 65.07 12.37
CA MET A 665 48.31 64.50 11.22
C MET A 665 47.25 65.45 10.66
N TYR A 666 47.20 65.59 9.33
CA TYR A 666 46.20 66.40 8.62
C TYR A 666 46.05 67.82 9.18
N GLY A 667 47.17 68.48 9.48
CA GLY A 667 47.17 69.85 9.97
C GLY A 667 46.89 69.99 11.48
N ARG A 668 46.65 68.90 12.19
CA ARG A 668 46.23 68.88 13.60
C ARG A 668 47.13 67.97 14.42
N TRP A 669 47.28 68.26 15.71
CA TRP A 669 47.94 67.36 16.65
C TRP A 669 46.89 66.49 17.32
N TRP A 670 47.09 65.18 17.26
CA TRP A 670 46.20 64.19 17.86
C TRP A 670 46.92 63.44 18.96
N TYR A 671 46.22 63.15 20.04
CA TYR A 671 46.71 62.26 21.06
C TYR A 671 46.62 60.82 20.58
N VAL A 672 47.77 60.17 20.59
CA VAL A 672 47.86 58.74 20.44
C VAL A 672 48.00 58.12 21.81
N HIS A 673 47.05 57.27 22.17
CA HIS A 673 47.05 56.44 23.37
C HIS A 673 47.22 54.97 22.98
N ASN A 674 48.18 54.27 23.58
CA ASN A 674 48.52 52.89 23.25
C ASN A 674 48.68 52.61 21.75
N GLY A 675 49.32 53.55 21.05
CA GLY A 675 49.57 53.45 19.61
C GLY A 675 48.37 53.74 18.72
N VAL A 676 47.25 54.23 19.24
CA VAL A 676 46.05 54.56 18.46
C VAL A 676 45.62 55.99 18.74
N ILE A 677 45.18 56.75 17.73
CA ILE A 677 44.50 58.03 17.98
C ILE A 677 43.24 57.76 18.80
N ASP A 678 43.20 58.31 20.01
CA ASP A 678 42.03 58.25 20.86
C ASP A 678 41.18 59.49 20.60
N PHE A 679 40.09 59.34 19.82
CA PHE A 679 39.19 60.44 19.46
C PHE A 679 38.27 60.92 20.58
N GLN A 680 38.32 60.29 21.74
CA GLN A 680 37.42 60.58 22.86
C GLN A 680 38.17 61.10 24.08
N GLU A 681 39.49 60.99 24.09
CA GLU A 681 40.31 61.40 25.22
C GLU A 681 40.25 62.91 25.48
N ASN A 682 40.12 63.25 26.76
CA ASN A 682 40.19 64.62 27.26
C ASN A 682 41.28 64.68 28.34
N THR A 683 42.51 64.98 27.93
CA THR A 683 43.69 64.86 28.80
C THR A 683 44.75 65.94 28.54
N LEU A 684 45.84 65.89 29.30
CA LEU A 684 47.04 66.67 29.09
C LEU A 684 48.15 65.75 28.59
N VAL A 685 48.73 66.08 27.45
CA VAL A 685 49.79 65.25 26.86
C VAL A 685 51.08 66.03 26.81
N GLN A 686 52.14 65.47 27.40
CA GLN A 686 53.45 66.08 27.38
C GLN A 686 54.19 65.79 26.07
N ASN A 687 54.81 66.82 25.51
CA ASN A 687 55.89 66.68 24.53
C ASN A 687 57.07 67.59 24.92
N ASN A 688 58.09 67.68 24.06
CA ASN A 688 59.27 68.51 24.29
C ASN A 688 59.00 70.04 24.32
N LYS A 689 57.76 70.48 24.02
CA LYS A 689 57.32 71.88 24.09
C LYS A 689 56.45 72.18 25.31
N GLY A 690 56.12 71.17 26.13
CA GLY A 690 55.31 71.31 27.33
C GLY A 690 54.12 70.35 27.34
N TRP A 691 53.18 70.61 28.23
CA TRP A 691 51.95 69.83 28.37
C TRP A 691 50.83 70.49 27.58
N TRP A 692 50.16 69.75 26.73
CA TRP A 692 49.14 70.28 25.83
C TRP A 692 47.77 69.71 26.16
N TYR A 693 46.77 70.57 26.15
CA TYR A 693 45.39 70.19 26.35
C TYR A 693 44.82 69.53 25.11
N VAL A 694 44.33 68.32 25.31
CA VAL A 694 43.70 67.47 24.32
C VAL A 694 42.22 67.37 24.66
N ASN A 695 41.39 67.68 23.67
CA ASN A 695 39.93 67.63 23.75
C ASN A 695 39.41 66.79 22.58
N ASN A 696 38.65 65.74 22.87
CA ASN A 696 38.21 64.72 21.90
C ASN A 696 39.37 64.21 21.03
N GLY A 697 40.49 63.90 21.67
CA GLY A 697 41.68 63.38 21.01
C GLY A 697 42.54 64.38 20.27
N MET A 698 42.13 65.64 20.15
CA MET A 698 42.87 66.66 19.40
C MET A 698 43.44 67.73 20.33
N VAL A 699 44.67 68.19 20.08
CA VAL A 699 45.21 69.37 20.78
C VAL A 699 44.38 70.59 20.44
N ASP A 700 43.82 71.21 21.47
CA ASP A 700 43.06 72.44 21.36
C ASP A 700 43.95 73.64 21.70
N PHE A 701 44.60 74.19 20.68
CA PHE A 701 45.43 75.40 20.80
C PHE A 701 44.65 76.66 21.21
N SER A 702 43.33 76.63 21.13
CA SER A 702 42.49 77.78 21.49
C SER A 702 42.07 77.76 22.95
N PHE A 703 42.24 76.62 23.64
CA PHE A 703 41.81 76.48 25.01
C PHE A 703 42.61 77.38 25.96
N ASN A 704 41.89 78.21 26.68
CA ASN A 704 42.39 79.06 27.75
C ASN A 704 41.46 78.90 28.95
N GLY A 705 41.97 78.41 30.07
CA GLY A 705 41.18 78.13 31.25
C GLY A 705 41.80 77.04 32.13
N ILE A 706 41.04 76.57 33.11
CA ILE A 706 41.43 75.46 33.98
C ILE A 706 40.83 74.15 33.47
N SER A 707 41.57 73.05 33.58
CA SER A 707 41.08 71.70 33.24
C SER A 707 41.53 70.65 34.25
N LYS A 708 40.71 69.62 34.42
CA LYS A 708 41.02 68.41 35.19
C LYS A 708 41.36 67.28 34.21
N THR A 709 42.55 66.70 34.34
CA THR A 709 42.97 65.51 33.60
C THR A 709 43.55 64.45 34.54
N ASP A 710 43.91 63.28 34.03
CA ASP A 710 44.62 62.23 34.78
C ASP A 710 45.93 62.72 35.41
N HIS A 711 46.59 63.68 34.78
CA HIS A 711 47.82 64.33 35.24
C HIS A 711 47.63 65.47 36.23
N GLY A 712 46.38 65.79 36.62
CA GLY A 712 46.07 66.76 37.66
C GLY A 712 45.17 67.88 37.19
N GLU A 713 45.24 69.00 37.90
CA GLU A 713 44.37 70.15 37.74
C GLU A 713 45.22 71.34 37.35
N TRP A 714 45.15 71.74 36.09
CA TRP A 714 46.12 72.67 35.51
C TRP A 714 45.44 73.81 34.78
N TYR A 715 46.05 74.98 34.89
CA TYR A 715 45.74 76.12 34.04
C TYR A 715 46.43 75.98 32.70
N ILE A 716 45.65 76.14 31.66
CA ILE A 716 46.04 76.01 30.27
C ILE A 716 45.86 77.36 29.60
N LYS A 717 46.89 77.79 28.86
CA LYS A 717 46.92 79.00 28.08
C LYS A 717 47.36 78.67 26.66
N ASN A 718 46.57 79.07 25.67
CA ASN A 718 46.78 78.74 24.26
C ASN A 718 47.01 77.24 24.03
N GLY A 719 46.23 76.40 24.72
CA GLY A 719 46.31 74.94 24.68
C GLY A 719 47.50 74.33 25.41
N ASN A 720 48.38 75.11 26.06
CA ASN A 720 49.55 74.62 26.79
C ASN A 720 49.42 74.89 28.30
N VAL A 721 49.86 73.96 29.17
CA VAL A 721 49.91 74.19 30.62
C VAL A 721 50.90 75.30 30.92
N ASP A 722 50.41 76.38 31.51
CA ASP A 722 51.24 77.51 31.93
C ASP A 722 51.68 77.30 33.38
N PHE A 723 52.79 76.57 33.57
CA PHE A 723 53.39 76.30 34.89
C PHE A 723 53.82 77.55 35.66
N ASN A 724 53.90 78.70 34.99
CA ASN A 724 54.29 79.95 35.64
C ASN A 724 53.06 80.78 36.05
N TYR A 725 51.86 80.38 35.63
CA TYR A 725 50.65 81.12 35.96
C TYR A 725 50.32 80.99 37.44
N SER A 726 50.26 82.12 38.13
CA SER A 726 49.69 82.22 39.46
C SER A 726 48.70 83.38 39.46
N GLY A 727 47.46 83.12 39.87
CA GLY A 727 46.37 84.07 39.79
C GLY A 727 45.03 83.37 39.61
N MET A 728 43.99 84.15 39.31
CA MET A 728 42.62 83.63 39.16
C MET A 728 42.31 83.29 37.70
N ALA A 729 41.96 82.04 37.44
CA ALA A 729 41.55 81.53 36.14
C ALA A 729 40.03 81.33 36.06
N LEU A 730 39.39 81.87 35.02
CA LEU A 730 38.00 81.57 34.71
C LEU A 730 37.91 80.17 34.09
N CYS A 731 37.00 79.35 34.60
CA CYS A 731 36.58 78.14 33.92
C CYS A 731 35.50 78.49 32.89
N THR A 732 35.81 78.30 31.61
CA THR A 732 34.94 78.71 30.50
C THR A 732 33.93 77.62 30.07
N SER A 733 34.08 76.40 30.59
CA SER A 733 33.16 75.27 30.39
C SER A 733 33.31 74.24 31.51
N ASP A 734 32.23 73.52 31.87
CA ASP A 734 32.29 72.45 32.87
C ASP A 734 33.38 71.42 32.50
N GLN A 735 34.30 71.18 33.43
CA GLN A 735 35.38 70.21 33.28
C GLN A 735 35.01 68.93 34.02
N ASN A 736 34.61 67.93 33.24
CA ASN A 736 34.22 66.62 33.74
C ASN A 736 35.38 65.63 33.60
N TYR A 737 35.64 64.86 34.64
CA TYR A 737 36.64 63.80 34.64
C TYR A 737 36.09 62.58 35.40
N ASN A 738 36.17 61.38 34.82
CA ASN A 738 35.60 60.13 35.37
C ASN A 738 34.14 60.26 35.88
N GLY A 739 33.29 60.93 35.11
CA GLY A 739 31.87 61.09 35.41
C GLY A 739 31.53 62.10 36.52
N LYS A 740 32.52 62.86 37.02
CA LYS A 740 32.34 63.93 38.01
C LYS A 740 32.79 65.28 37.43
N THR A 741 32.04 66.34 37.73
CA THR A 741 32.44 67.72 37.44
C THR A 741 33.43 68.21 38.50
N TYR A 742 34.62 68.65 38.06
CA TYR A 742 35.68 69.18 38.93
C TYR A 742 35.78 70.70 38.85
N PHE A 743 35.56 71.27 37.66
CA PHE A 743 35.47 72.71 37.47
C PHE A 743 34.14 73.06 36.82
N HIS A 744 33.45 74.03 37.36
CA HIS A 744 32.16 74.50 36.89
C HIS A 744 32.34 75.69 35.97
N LYS A 745 31.57 75.70 34.89
CA LYS A 745 31.52 76.83 33.96
C LYS A 745 31.19 78.12 34.71
N ASP A 746 31.85 79.20 34.29
CA ASP A 746 31.70 80.56 34.80
C ASP A 746 32.23 80.78 36.24
N TRP A 747 32.91 79.78 36.82
CA TRP A 747 33.56 79.90 38.13
C TRP A 747 35.03 80.29 37.99
N TRP A 748 35.55 81.00 38.98
CA TRP A 748 36.95 81.43 39.04
C TRP A 748 37.72 80.58 40.03
N TYR A 749 38.86 80.06 39.57
CA TYR A 749 39.71 79.14 40.31
C TYR A 749 41.10 79.75 40.51
N CYS A 750 41.58 79.72 41.74
CA CYS A 750 42.93 80.12 42.09
C CYS A 750 43.92 79.10 41.57
N ILE A 751 44.89 79.59 40.81
CA ILE A 751 46.00 78.83 40.27
C ILE A 751 47.27 79.30 40.96
N LYS A 752 48.14 78.35 41.30
CA LYS A 752 49.47 78.64 41.81
C LYS A 752 50.48 77.75 41.09
N ASN A 753 51.48 78.37 40.46
CA ASN A 753 52.49 77.69 39.66
C ASN A 753 51.87 76.71 38.63
N GLY A 754 50.82 77.17 37.97
CA GLY A 754 50.07 76.44 36.95
C GLY A 754 49.06 75.42 37.45
N SER A 755 49.10 74.97 38.71
CA SER A 755 48.11 74.01 39.23
C SER A 755 47.00 74.68 40.04
N PHE A 756 45.83 74.05 40.06
CA PHE A 756 44.75 74.46 40.97
C PHE A 756 45.24 74.49 42.42
N ASP A 757 45.04 75.62 43.09
CA ASP A 757 45.38 75.82 44.50
C ASP A 757 44.13 75.68 45.36
N ALA A 758 43.71 74.44 45.60
CA ALA A 758 42.58 74.12 46.46
C ALA A 758 42.76 74.59 47.93
N ARG A 759 43.97 75.04 48.31
CA ARG A 759 44.27 75.55 49.65
C ARG A 759 44.20 77.07 49.72
N ALA A 760 43.87 77.75 48.61
CA ALA A 760 43.71 79.19 48.62
C ALA A 760 42.42 79.58 49.35
N ASP A 761 42.60 80.11 50.55
CA ASP A 761 41.58 80.74 51.38
C ASP A 761 41.99 82.18 51.67
N ARG A 762 41.76 83.08 50.71
CA ARG A 762 42.25 84.46 50.77
C ARG A 762 41.45 85.41 49.88
N LEU A 763 41.72 86.70 50.04
CA LEU A 763 41.19 87.73 49.14
C LEU A 763 42.04 87.80 47.86
N GLU A 764 41.39 87.75 46.71
CA GLU A 764 42.01 87.92 45.39
C GLU A 764 41.37 89.10 44.66
N TYR A 765 42.21 89.94 44.04
CA TYR A 765 41.75 91.12 43.33
C TYR A 765 41.48 90.79 41.87
N LEU A 766 40.22 90.93 41.44
CA LEU A 766 39.77 90.58 40.10
C LEU A 766 38.68 91.56 39.61
N TYR A 767 38.84 92.07 38.39
CA TYR A 767 37.94 93.06 37.75
C TYR A 767 37.58 94.27 38.62
N GLY A 768 38.58 94.86 39.26
CA GLY A 768 38.37 96.08 40.06
C GLY A 768 37.77 95.83 41.44
N ARG A 769 37.61 94.57 41.86
CA ARG A 769 36.97 94.16 43.12
C ARG A 769 37.82 93.12 43.83
N TRP A 770 37.75 93.08 45.16
CA TRP A 770 38.36 92.03 45.95
C TRP A 770 37.33 90.94 46.21
N TRP A 771 37.62 89.72 45.80
CA TRP A 771 36.76 88.56 45.96
C TRP A 771 37.36 87.59 46.97
N TYR A 772 36.51 86.96 47.76
CA TYR A 772 36.91 85.86 48.62
C TYR A 772 37.05 84.58 47.80
N VAL A 773 38.25 84.02 47.84
CA VAL A 773 38.52 82.68 47.37
C VAL A 773 38.48 81.75 48.56
N HIS A 774 37.59 80.75 48.52
CA HIS A 774 37.47 79.67 49.48
C HIS A 774 37.77 78.32 48.82
N ASN A 775 38.62 77.50 49.42
CA ASN A 775 39.08 76.22 48.86
C ASN A 775 39.54 76.33 47.39
N GLY A 776 40.19 77.44 47.04
CA GLY A 776 40.65 77.69 45.68
C GLY A 776 39.62 78.25 44.71
N VAL A 777 38.37 78.49 45.10
CA VAL A 777 37.32 79.00 44.19
C VAL A 777 36.80 80.33 44.69
N ILE A 778 36.46 81.28 43.80
CA ILE A 778 35.66 82.44 44.25
C ILE A 778 34.32 81.93 44.79
N ASP A 779 34.09 82.17 46.07
CA ASP A 779 32.80 81.92 46.69
C ASP A 779 31.94 83.17 46.52
N PHE A 780 30.90 83.12 45.69
CA PHE A 780 30.02 84.25 45.38
C PHE A 780 28.88 84.48 46.39
N GLN A 781 28.79 83.64 47.42
CA GLN A 781 27.66 83.65 48.35
C GLN A 781 28.09 83.86 49.80
N GLU A 782 29.37 83.63 50.09
CA GLU A 782 29.86 83.70 51.45
C GLU A 782 29.80 85.13 52.01
N ASN A 783 29.24 85.23 53.22
CA ASN A 783 29.31 86.41 54.07
C ASN A 783 30.27 86.10 55.22
N THR A 784 31.47 86.68 55.22
CA THR A 784 32.52 86.26 56.16
C THR A 784 33.58 87.33 56.41
N LEU A 785 34.56 87.03 57.26
CA LEU A 785 35.77 87.84 57.42
C LEU A 785 36.96 87.10 56.84
N VAL A 786 37.74 87.81 56.01
CA VAL A 786 38.92 87.23 55.35
C VAL A 786 40.11 88.15 55.56
N GLN A 787 41.24 87.58 55.95
CA GLN A 787 42.46 88.34 56.19
C GLN A 787 43.31 88.43 54.92
N ASN A 788 43.86 89.61 54.66
CA ASN A 788 45.02 89.80 53.79
C ASN A 788 46.13 90.56 54.55
N ASN A 789 47.19 90.94 53.85
CA ASN A 789 48.32 91.70 54.42
C ASN A 789 47.95 93.10 54.93
N MET A 790 46.77 93.64 54.57
CA MET A 790 46.26 94.92 55.04
C MET A 790 45.31 94.78 56.24
N GLY A 791 44.99 93.55 56.67
CA GLY A 791 44.12 93.26 57.82
C GLY A 791 42.93 92.38 57.45
N TRP A 792 41.91 92.36 58.30
CA TRP A 792 40.70 91.56 58.08
C TRP A 792 39.63 92.40 57.40
N TRP A 793 39.00 91.84 56.38
CA TRP A 793 37.97 92.52 55.60
C TRP A 793 36.66 91.75 55.66
N TYR A 794 35.58 92.51 55.69
CA TYR A 794 34.24 91.99 55.55
C TYR A 794 33.91 91.71 54.10
N VAL A 795 33.54 90.47 53.87
CA VAL A 795 33.11 89.93 52.59
C VAL A 795 31.60 89.73 52.66
N ASN A 796 30.89 90.30 51.71
CA ASN A 796 29.45 90.20 51.54
C ASN A 796 29.15 89.64 50.14
N ASN A 797 28.44 88.52 50.08
CA ASN A 797 28.19 87.74 48.86
C ASN A 797 29.47 87.53 48.05
N GLY A 798 30.53 87.09 48.73
CA GLY A 798 31.80 86.79 48.10
C GLY A 798 32.72 87.95 47.77
N MET A 799 32.28 89.19 47.92
CA MET A 799 33.06 90.39 47.58
C MET A 799 33.37 91.20 48.83
N VAL A 800 34.57 91.75 48.94
CA VAL A 800 34.88 92.73 50.00
C VAL A 800 33.95 93.94 49.83
N ASP A 801 33.18 94.21 50.88
CA ASP A 801 32.28 95.34 50.93
C ASP A 801 32.96 96.51 51.64
N PHE A 802 33.69 97.31 50.88
CA PHE A 802 34.38 98.52 51.37
C PHE A 802 33.44 99.58 51.96
N ASN A 803 32.13 99.45 51.78
CA ASN A 803 31.16 100.41 52.32
C ASN A 803 30.47 99.88 53.58
N TYR A 804 30.71 98.62 53.96
CA TYR A 804 30.08 98.05 55.15
C TYR A 804 30.61 98.69 56.43
N ASN A 805 29.68 99.15 57.25
CA ASN A 805 29.95 99.71 58.57
C ASN A 805 28.97 99.05 59.55
N GLY A 806 29.48 98.33 60.55
CA GLY A 806 28.64 97.59 61.49
C GLY A 806 29.41 96.49 62.22
N ASN A 807 28.68 95.65 62.96
CA ASN A 807 29.28 94.50 63.65
C ASN A 807 29.02 93.22 62.85
N PHE A 808 29.99 92.30 62.78
CA PHE A 808 29.81 91.00 62.16
C PHE A 808 30.32 89.88 63.07
N LYS A 809 29.55 88.80 63.18
CA LYS A 809 29.94 87.62 63.94
C LYS A 809 30.73 86.69 63.06
N TYR A 810 31.99 86.46 63.41
CA TYR A 810 32.85 85.52 62.71
C TYR A 810 33.46 84.56 63.73
N LYS A 811 33.28 83.26 63.47
CA LYS A 811 33.56 82.20 64.45
C LYS A 811 32.87 82.51 65.78
N ASN A 812 33.62 82.59 66.89
CA ASN A 812 33.07 82.82 68.23
C ASN A 812 33.08 84.29 68.66
N TRP A 813 33.49 85.22 67.78
CA TRP A 813 33.71 86.61 68.14
C TRP A 813 32.84 87.55 67.31
N THR A 814 32.48 88.69 67.90
CA THR A 814 31.81 89.80 67.19
C THR A 814 32.87 90.86 66.91
N TYR A 815 33.09 91.16 65.64
CA TYR A 815 34.07 92.14 65.17
C TYR A 815 33.36 93.42 64.74
N ALA A 816 33.90 94.57 65.13
CA ALA A 816 33.49 95.86 64.61
C ALA A 816 34.15 96.08 63.25
N ILE A 817 33.37 96.49 62.26
CA ILE A 817 33.83 96.73 60.88
C ILE A 817 33.50 98.16 60.49
N LYS A 818 34.48 98.85 59.93
CA LYS A 818 34.33 100.20 59.38
C LYS A 818 34.94 100.26 57.99
N ASN A 819 34.19 100.78 57.03
CA ASN A 819 34.56 100.82 55.61
C ASN A 819 35.06 99.45 55.08
N GLY A 820 34.37 98.37 55.48
CA GLY A 820 34.71 97.00 55.11
C GLY A 820 35.90 96.40 55.85
N HIS A 821 36.63 97.14 56.69
CA HIS A 821 37.80 96.66 57.43
C HIS A 821 37.50 96.43 58.90
N VAL A 822 38.01 95.35 59.48
CA VAL A 822 37.83 95.04 60.91
C VAL A 822 38.71 95.96 61.74
N GLU A 823 38.07 96.71 62.64
CA GLU A 823 38.76 97.50 63.65
C GLU A 823 39.13 96.57 64.82
N PHE A 824 40.43 96.55 65.16
CA PHE A 824 40.97 95.80 66.28
C PHE A 824 41.06 96.63 67.55
#